data_AF-A0A812V0A5-F1
#
_entry.id   AF-A0A812V0A5-F1
#
_cell.length_a   1.000
_cell.length_b   1.000
_cell.length_c   1.000
_cell.angle_alpha   90.00
_cell.angle_beta   90.00
_cell.angle_gamma   90.00
#
_symmetry.space_group_name_H-M   'P 1'
#
loop_
_entity.id
_entity.type
_entity.pdbx_description
1 polymer ?
#
loop_
_entity_poly.entity_id
_entity_poly.type
_entity_poly.pdbx_seq_one_letter_code
_entity_poly.pdbx_strand_id
1 'polypeptide(L)'
;MSIIRIEDIAHVRFAAPDLQQMQDFLSDFGLASQFADDGRLYARAADGLPYHHVTEQGDPAFKGLGLRAENIDDLELLAAAEGVLVENLNEPGGGKVVRLKDPDGVEVEVVTGQTRLQPTALTPDPLRNTTMSRSRERSSVRLQAGPSHVKRLGHCVLNVSDFRRSERWYKERFGFITSDEIEAKAGVALGAFMRCDRGDVLTDHHTLFLAQLPQKPGFMHAAFEVANMDDLMLGHDHLQNSNRSASWGVGRHILGSQIFDYWLDPWGHELEHWTDGDLFTAADGSNKSPFTDLLADKTSVQWPLKARGSVLMANRTTNDCDVLICGAGPTGVTLGILLARQGVSVIIVEKEADIYPLPRAAHLDHEAIRILQAAGVAELVMATCRQANRYDFLNAAGDVLLRFESESRLAPGGWPPSNFIHQPSIEAILRRELADTPGVVIRPRWEMVEARNSGSRVTATCQSPDGPQNMTARYVVGADGARSPLRESLGIEFEDLNFDEPWLVVDAVVQDFARLPKINLQICNPERPTTCVLMGEGRHRWEFMIKPGETSEQVSDDGFIEKLLEPWGVKGAISIERKAVYRFNARVAKAWRKGRFLLAGDAAHQTPPFAGQGMCAGLRDVDNLSWKLASVIHGNVDADILDTYQEERSPHVRTSINLAMMMGQTVCITDPAAAALRDKQMIAARAAGTSQDGTVPAPLFSTGLILSGAPGAGGYFPQPYNVENPSEKLDDVLGRGPWLVSREKIDASLDTNGLRVAVLSDPDLAPYAAVLETWLSEHDSNAVLVRPDHYVYGAGDARALVEAFQQVIRPASASAKR
;
A
#
# COMPACT_ATOMS: atom_id res chain seq x y z
N MET A 1 -24.78 9.56 35.01
CA MET A 1 -24.10 8.50 35.78
C MET A 1 -24.25 7.22 35.00
N SER A 2 -23.25 6.34 35.02
CA SER A 2 -23.39 5.03 34.39
C SER A 2 -24.37 4.15 35.15
N ILE A 3 -24.91 3.11 34.50
CA ILE A 3 -25.78 2.11 35.14
C ILE A 3 -24.92 1.25 36.08
N ILE A 4 -23.82 0.69 35.57
CA ILE A 4 -22.83 -0.05 36.35
C ILE A 4 -21.42 0.46 36.09
N ARG A 5 -20.45 -0.08 36.83
CA ARG A 5 -19.02 0.03 36.55
C ARG A 5 -18.44 -1.36 36.39
N ILE A 6 -17.88 -1.65 35.23
CA ILE A 6 -17.25 -2.95 34.98
C ILE A 6 -15.88 -3.05 35.67
N GLU A 7 -15.45 -4.27 35.95
CA GLU A 7 -14.12 -4.57 36.49
C GLU A 7 -13.06 -4.52 35.40
N ASP A 8 -13.29 -5.24 34.30
CA ASP A 8 -12.37 -5.37 33.16
C ASP A 8 -13.09 -6.06 31.98
N ILE A 9 -12.39 -6.25 30.86
CA ILE A 9 -12.81 -7.17 29.79
C ILE A 9 -12.73 -8.63 30.28
N ALA A 10 -13.64 -9.48 29.79
CA ALA A 10 -13.72 -10.89 30.14
C ALA A 10 -13.25 -11.77 28.98
N HIS A 11 -13.82 -11.59 27.78
CA HIS A 11 -13.54 -12.46 26.63
C HIS A 11 -13.88 -11.83 25.29
N VAL A 12 -13.48 -12.48 24.21
CA VAL A 12 -13.88 -12.18 22.82
C VAL A 12 -14.45 -13.44 22.14
N ARG A 13 -15.40 -13.26 21.22
CA ARG A 13 -16.07 -14.35 20.51
C ARG A 13 -15.89 -14.26 19.01
N PHE A 14 -15.61 -15.39 18.38
CA PHE A 14 -15.43 -15.54 16.94
C PHE A 14 -16.21 -16.73 16.38
N ALA A 15 -16.38 -16.74 15.07
CA ALA A 15 -16.77 -17.90 14.28
C ALA A 15 -15.65 -18.25 13.29
N ALA A 16 -15.42 -19.54 13.06
CA ALA A 16 -14.36 -20.05 12.21
C ALA A 16 -14.80 -21.33 11.47
N PRO A 17 -14.42 -21.50 10.18
CA PRO A 17 -14.75 -22.71 9.41
C PRO A 17 -14.09 -23.97 9.99
N ASP A 18 -12.84 -23.83 10.43
CA ASP A 18 -12.05 -24.91 11.02
C ASP A 18 -11.58 -24.51 12.43
N LEU A 19 -12.18 -25.16 13.43
CA LEU A 19 -11.84 -24.95 14.83
C LEU A 19 -10.50 -25.59 15.23
N GLN A 20 -10.04 -26.62 14.52
CA GLN A 20 -8.73 -27.22 14.78
C GLN A 20 -7.62 -26.26 14.36
N GLN A 21 -7.75 -25.65 13.19
CA GLN A 21 -6.76 -24.67 12.72
C GLN A 21 -6.71 -23.43 13.63
N MET A 22 -7.88 -22.99 14.12
CA MET A 22 -7.95 -21.95 15.16
C MET A 22 -7.28 -22.40 16.45
N GLN A 23 -7.51 -23.64 16.91
CA GLN A 23 -6.87 -24.18 18.11
C GLN A 23 -5.35 -24.18 17.99
N ASP A 24 -4.82 -24.63 16.86
CA ASP A 24 -3.38 -24.66 16.60
C ASP A 24 -2.78 -23.26 16.63
N PHE A 25 -3.45 -22.28 16.03
CA PHE A 25 -3.02 -20.88 16.11
C PHE A 25 -3.05 -20.35 17.55
N LEU A 26 -4.14 -20.54 18.29
CA LEU A 26 -4.25 -20.06 19.67
C LEU A 26 -3.22 -20.71 20.60
N SER A 27 -2.86 -21.97 20.35
CA SER A 27 -1.79 -22.68 21.07
C SER A 27 -0.42 -22.05 20.79
N ASP A 28 -0.09 -21.79 19.53
CA ASP A 28 1.16 -21.10 19.16
C ASP A 28 1.18 -19.64 19.65
N PHE A 29 0.02 -19.01 19.72
CA PHE A 29 -0.16 -17.68 20.30
C PHE A 29 0.00 -17.68 21.82
N GLY A 30 0.02 -18.84 22.48
CA GLY A 30 0.26 -18.95 23.91
C GLY A 30 -0.97 -19.05 24.81
N LEU A 31 -2.14 -19.34 24.24
CA LEU A 31 -3.36 -19.61 24.99
C LEU A 31 -3.59 -21.12 25.14
N ALA A 32 -3.97 -21.55 26.35
CA ALA A 32 -4.36 -22.93 26.59
C ALA A 32 -5.80 -23.13 26.12
N SER A 33 -6.04 -24.06 25.20
CA SER A 33 -7.34 -24.23 24.56
C SER A 33 -7.90 -25.64 24.71
N GLN A 34 -9.22 -25.75 24.79
CA GLN A 34 -9.95 -27.01 24.89
C GLN A 34 -11.30 -26.93 24.15
N PHE A 35 -11.71 -28.05 23.57
CA PHE A 35 -13.08 -28.21 23.07
C PHE A 35 -14.02 -28.51 24.24
N ALA A 36 -15.15 -27.83 24.29
CA ALA A 36 -16.23 -28.15 25.22
C ALA A 36 -17.26 -29.10 24.57
N ASP A 37 -18.11 -29.69 25.41
CA ASP A 37 -19.16 -30.62 24.98
C ASP A 37 -20.20 -30.00 24.03
N ASP A 38 -20.28 -28.66 23.99
CA ASP A 38 -21.15 -27.90 23.07
C ASP A 38 -20.55 -27.71 21.68
N GLY A 39 -19.34 -28.24 21.43
CA GLY A 39 -18.64 -28.17 20.16
C GLY A 39 -17.87 -26.88 19.93
N ARG A 40 -17.84 -25.96 20.90
CA ARG A 40 -17.05 -24.72 20.81
C ARG A 40 -15.63 -24.90 21.33
N LEU A 41 -14.73 -24.07 20.80
CA LEU A 41 -13.36 -23.95 21.26
C LEU A 41 -13.28 -22.83 22.30
N TYR A 42 -12.82 -23.17 23.51
CA TYR A 42 -12.54 -22.22 24.59
C TYR A 42 -11.04 -22.14 24.83
N ALA A 43 -10.48 -20.95 24.75
CA ALA A 43 -9.07 -20.69 25.03
C ALA A 43 -8.93 -19.71 26.20
N ARG A 44 -7.97 -20.00 27.09
CA ARG A 44 -7.75 -19.30 28.35
C ARG A 44 -6.30 -18.88 28.53
N ALA A 45 -6.12 -17.78 29.26
CA ALA A 45 -4.84 -17.27 29.71
C ALA A 45 -4.47 -17.81 31.11
N ALA A 46 -3.36 -17.32 31.68
CA ALA A 46 -2.80 -17.80 32.94
C ALA A 46 -3.46 -17.23 34.22
N ASP A 47 -4.31 -16.21 34.14
CA ASP A 47 -4.93 -15.50 35.28
C ASP A 47 -5.97 -16.29 36.09
N GLY A 48 -6.31 -17.51 35.66
CA GLY A 48 -7.27 -18.39 36.31
C GLY A 48 -8.73 -18.13 35.91
N LEU A 49 -9.03 -17.22 34.99
CA LEU A 49 -10.36 -17.17 34.37
C LEU A 49 -10.57 -18.41 33.48
N PRO A 50 -11.82 -18.88 33.33
CA PRO A 50 -12.09 -20.13 32.62
C PRO A 50 -11.82 -20.04 31.11
N TYR A 51 -11.96 -18.85 30.51
CA TYR A 51 -11.67 -18.56 29.11
C TYR A 51 -11.57 -17.05 28.86
N HIS A 52 -10.93 -16.68 27.75
CA HIS A 52 -10.78 -15.31 27.24
C HIS A 52 -11.07 -15.21 25.74
N HIS A 53 -11.05 -16.34 25.03
CA HIS A 53 -11.35 -16.40 23.61
C HIS A 53 -12.25 -17.61 23.34
N VAL A 54 -13.35 -17.38 22.64
CA VAL A 54 -14.33 -18.42 22.29
C VAL A 54 -14.52 -18.45 20.79
N THR A 55 -14.42 -19.63 20.19
CA THR A 55 -14.68 -19.82 18.75
C THR A 55 -15.74 -20.88 18.53
N GLU A 56 -16.79 -20.52 17.81
CA GLU A 56 -17.80 -21.47 17.32
C GLU A 56 -17.59 -21.79 15.84
N GLN A 57 -18.08 -22.95 15.39
CA GLN A 57 -17.96 -23.31 13.99
C GLN A 57 -18.92 -22.47 13.14
N GLY A 58 -18.42 -21.87 12.06
CA GLY A 58 -19.22 -21.05 11.14
C GLY A 58 -18.38 -20.23 10.18
N ASP A 59 -19.01 -19.36 9.40
CA ASP A 59 -18.26 -18.43 8.54
C ASP A 59 -17.39 -17.49 9.38
N PRO A 60 -16.18 -17.11 8.92
CA PRO A 60 -15.30 -16.21 9.65
C PRO A 60 -15.99 -14.91 10.06
N ALA A 61 -16.10 -14.67 11.36
CA ALA A 61 -16.69 -13.45 11.88
C ALA A 61 -16.29 -13.19 13.32
N PHE A 62 -16.11 -11.92 13.68
CA PHE A 62 -16.21 -11.48 15.06
C PHE A 62 -17.68 -11.47 15.50
N LYS A 63 -17.96 -12.08 16.64
CA LYS A 63 -19.32 -12.30 17.16
C LYS A 63 -19.67 -11.35 18.31
N GLY A 64 -18.68 -10.96 19.11
CA GLY A 64 -18.91 -10.07 20.25
C GLY A 64 -17.78 -10.06 21.26
N LEU A 65 -17.96 -9.24 22.30
CA LEU A 65 -17.05 -9.15 23.44
C LEU A 65 -17.79 -9.33 24.78
N GLY A 66 -17.05 -9.79 25.78
CA GLY A 66 -17.50 -9.95 27.16
C GLY A 66 -16.86 -8.93 28.08
N LEU A 67 -17.62 -8.36 28.99
CA LEU A 67 -17.19 -7.48 30.08
C LEU A 67 -17.50 -8.14 31.42
N ARG A 68 -16.71 -7.86 32.45
CA ARG A 68 -16.89 -8.45 33.78
C ARG A 68 -17.55 -7.44 34.72
N ALA A 69 -18.70 -7.79 35.28
CA ALA A 69 -19.29 -7.05 36.39
C ALA A 69 -18.71 -7.53 37.73
N GLU A 70 -18.55 -6.61 38.67
CA GLU A 70 -17.93 -6.90 39.97
C GLU A 70 -18.75 -7.89 40.79
N ASN A 71 -20.08 -7.80 40.72
CA ASN A 71 -20.99 -8.65 41.46
C ASN A 71 -22.32 -8.85 40.71
N ILE A 72 -23.18 -9.69 41.28
CA ILE A 72 -24.50 -10.01 40.72
C ILE A 72 -25.48 -8.83 40.80
N ASP A 73 -25.37 -7.97 41.80
CA ASP A 73 -26.28 -6.83 41.97
C ASP A 73 -26.10 -5.82 40.84
N ASP A 74 -24.86 -5.57 40.41
CA ASP A 74 -24.56 -4.76 39.21
C ASP A 74 -25.20 -5.40 37.96
N LEU A 75 -25.05 -6.72 37.80
CA LEU A 75 -25.61 -7.41 36.65
C LEU A 75 -27.15 -7.36 36.62
N GLU A 76 -27.81 -7.48 37.77
CA GLU A 76 -29.26 -7.32 37.92
C GLU A 76 -29.72 -5.88 37.65
N LEU A 77 -28.94 -4.88 38.09
CA LEU A 77 -29.20 -3.47 37.80
C LEU A 77 -29.13 -3.17 36.30
N LEU A 78 -28.12 -3.69 35.62
CA LEU A 78 -27.98 -3.57 34.16
C LEU A 78 -29.14 -4.24 33.43
N ALA A 79 -29.50 -5.46 33.83
CA ALA A 79 -30.62 -6.20 33.24
C ALA A 79 -31.95 -5.44 33.38
N ALA A 80 -32.22 -4.91 34.57
CA ALA A 80 -33.41 -4.11 34.83
C ALA A 80 -33.45 -2.82 34.00
N ALA A 81 -32.31 -2.14 33.83
CA ALA A 81 -32.21 -0.90 33.06
C ALA A 81 -32.43 -1.11 31.55
N GLU A 82 -31.94 -2.23 31.01
CA GLU A 82 -32.05 -2.57 29.58
C GLU A 82 -33.31 -3.41 29.26
N GLY A 83 -34.08 -3.81 30.27
CA GLY A 83 -35.30 -4.60 30.09
C GLY A 83 -35.05 -6.04 29.63
N VAL A 84 -33.92 -6.62 30.03
CA VAL A 84 -33.48 -7.99 29.71
C VAL A 84 -33.40 -8.85 30.96
N LEU A 85 -33.22 -10.16 30.80
CA LEU A 85 -33.11 -11.09 31.93
C LEU A 85 -31.66 -11.42 32.23
N VAL A 86 -31.35 -11.66 33.51
CA VAL A 86 -30.10 -12.30 33.91
C VAL A 86 -30.21 -13.80 33.65
N GLU A 87 -29.31 -14.33 32.83
CA GLU A 87 -29.30 -15.74 32.44
C GLU A 87 -28.22 -16.51 33.19
N ASN A 88 -28.38 -17.84 33.28
CA ASN A 88 -27.28 -18.71 33.69
C ASN A 88 -26.26 -18.80 32.56
N LEU A 89 -24.98 -18.61 32.89
CA LEU A 89 -23.88 -18.81 31.95
C LEU A 89 -23.56 -20.30 31.90
N ASN A 90 -24.04 -21.00 30.88
CA ASN A 90 -23.82 -22.44 30.68
C ASN A 90 -22.52 -22.71 29.90
N GLU A 91 -21.41 -22.09 30.33
CA GLU A 91 -20.08 -22.20 29.72
C GLU A 91 -19.05 -22.58 30.80
N PRO A 92 -17.79 -22.93 30.45
CA PRO A 92 -16.78 -23.27 31.45
C PRO A 92 -16.67 -22.24 32.58
N GLY A 93 -16.69 -22.72 33.83
CA GLY A 93 -16.72 -21.87 35.03
C GLY A 93 -18.12 -21.46 35.52
N GLY A 94 -19.17 -21.61 34.70
CA GLY A 94 -20.53 -21.25 35.07
C GLY A 94 -20.70 -19.74 35.31
N GLY A 95 -21.72 -19.36 36.09
CA GLY A 95 -21.95 -17.96 36.48
C GLY A 95 -23.24 -17.39 35.90
N LYS A 96 -23.28 -16.06 35.74
CA LYS A 96 -24.44 -15.30 35.25
C LYS A 96 -24.03 -14.38 34.12
N VAL A 97 -24.95 -14.13 33.18
CA VAL A 97 -24.70 -13.29 32.01
C VAL A 97 -25.91 -12.43 31.64
N VAL A 98 -25.64 -11.22 31.16
CA VAL A 98 -26.59 -10.35 30.45
C VAL A 98 -26.05 -10.11 29.04
N ARG A 99 -26.90 -10.18 28.02
CA ARG A 99 -26.51 -9.99 26.61
C ARG A 99 -27.20 -8.77 26.03
N LEU A 100 -26.39 -7.87 25.47
CA LEU A 100 -26.84 -6.65 24.82
C LEU A 100 -26.31 -6.59 23.38
N LYS A 101 -26.87 -5.67 22.59
CA LYS A 101 -26.29 -5.27 21.31
C LYS A 101 -25.89 -3.82 21.35
N ASP A 102 -24.67 -3.54 20.92
CA ASP A 102 -24.20 -2.17 20.81
C ASP A 102 -24.85 -1.44 19.60
N PRO A 103 -24.59 -0.14 19.42
CA PRO A 103 -25.19 0.65 18.34
C PRO A 103 -24.94 0.15 16.92
N ASP A 104 -23.86 -0.62 16.70
CA ASP A 104 -23.44 -1.20 15.44
C ASP A 104 -23.87 -2.68 15.31
N GLY A 105 -24.51 -3.23 16.35
CA GLY A 105 -25.08 -4.58 16.37
C GLY A 105 -24.11 -5.66 16.88
N VAL A 106 -22.95 -5.27 17.42
CA VAL A 106 -21.99 -6.18 18.07
C VAL A 106 -22.61 -6.70 19.36
N GLU A 107 -22.50 -8.00 19.62
CA GLU A 107 -22.95 -8.58 20.88
C GLU A 107 -22.00 -8.19 22.02
N VAL A 108 -22.57 -7.67 23.12
CA VAL A 108 -21.84 -7.34 24.34
C VAL A 108 -22.43 -8.17 25.47
N GLU A 109 -21.63 -9.10 25.97
CA GLU A 109 -21.97 -9.91 27.15
C GLU A 109 -21.41 -9.25 28.41
N VAL A 110 -22.18 -9.24 29.49
CA VAL A 110 -21.69 -8.85 30.81
C VAL A 110 -21.81 -10.04 31.73
N VAL A 111 -20.69 -10.50 32.29
CA VAL A 111 -20.60 -11.74 33.07
C VAL A 111 -20.18 -11.49 34.51
N THR A 112 -20.64 -12.34 35.43
CA THR A 112 -20.15 -12.38 36.81
C THR A 112 -20.34 -13.78 37.43
N GLY A 113 -19.65 -14.04 38.54
CA GLY A 113 -19.78 -15.29 39.30
C GLY A 113 -19.17 -16.53 38.63
N GLN A 114 -18.29 -16.36 37.63
CA GLN A 114 -17.53 -17.47 37.05
C GLN A 114 -16.58 -18.09 38.08
N THR A 115 -16.58 -19.42 38.15
CA THR A 115 -15.64 -20.18 38.98
C THR A 115 -14.24 -20.08 38.37
N ARG A 116 -13.31 -19.50 39.13
CA ARG A 116 -11.90 -19.40 38.71
C ARG A 116 -11.17 -20.72 38.89
N LEU A 117 -10.28 -21.01 37.96
CA LEU A 117 -9.34 -22.11 38.01
C LEU A 117 -8.07 -21.68 38.74
N GLN A 118 -7.19 -22.63 39.05
CA GLN A 118 -5.87 -22.31 39.56
C GLN A 118 -5.08 -21.53 38.49
N PRO A 119 -4.58 -20.31 38.78
CA PRO A 119 -3.73 -19.59 37.86
C PRO A 119 -2.44 -20.35 37.55
N THR A 120 -1.96 -20.25 36.32
CA THR A 120 -0.67 -20.81 35.90
C THR A 120 0.44 -19.82 36.24
N ALA A 121 1.57 -20.30 36.75
CA ALA A 121 2.70 -19.43 37.06
C ALA A 121 3.32 -18.85 35.78
N LEU A 122 3.52 -17.54 35.75
CA LEU A 122 4.26 -16.85 34.68
C LEU A 122 5.75 -16.81 34.98
N THR A 123 6.56 -16.71 33.92
CA THR A 123 8.01 -16.51 34.05
C THR A 123 8.29 -15.12 34.63
N PRO A 124 9.03 -15.01 35.75
CA PRO A 124 9.35 -13.71 36.34
C PRO A 124 10.27 -12.90 35.42
N ASP A 125 10.09 -11.57 35.38
CA ASP A 125 10.96 -10.68 34.60
C ASP A 125 12.40 -10.74 35.15
N PRO A 126 13.40 -11.10 34.31
CA PRO A 126 14.77 -11.20 34.77
C PRO A 126 15.35 -9.82 35.14
N LEU A 127 16.22 -9.78 36.15
CA LEU A 127 16.98 -8.58 36.49
C LEU A 127 17.82 -8.10 35.29
N ARG A 128 17.54 -6.89 34.81
CA ARG A 128 18.23 -6.26 33.67
C ARG A 128 19.41 -5.41 34.14
N ASN A 129 20.54 -5.56 33.46
CA ASN A 129 21.66 -4.63 33.59
C ASN A 129 21.52 -3.56 32.51
N THR A 130 21.32 -2.32 32.92
CA THR A 130 21.30 -1.14 32.05
C THR A 130 22.63 -0.37 32.15
N THR A 131 22.79 0.69 31.36
CA THR A 131 23.94 1.61 31.50
C THR A 131 23.95 2.34 32.84
N MET A 132 22.76 2.56 33.42
CA MET A 132 22.57 3.29 34.68
C MET A 132 22.61 2.37 35.92
N SER A 133 22.29 1.09 35.78
CA SER A 133 22.26 0.14 36.90
C SER A 133 22.68 -1.26 36.46
N ARG A 134 23.66 -1.86 37.17
CA ARG A 134 24.15 -3.22 36.90
C ARG A 134 23.98 -4.13 38.11
N SER A 135 22.73 -4.40 38.49
CA SER A 135 22.36 -5.15 39.70
C SER A 135 22.53 -6.67 39.58
N ARG A 136 22.54 -7.22 38.36
CA ARG A 136 22.70 -8.67 38.12
C ARG A 136 24.18 -9.04 38.07
N GLU A 137 24.68 -9.57 39.18
CA GLU A 137 26.05 -10.07 39.34
C GLU A 137 26.13 -11.60 39.24
N ARG A 138 27.14 -12.12 38.54
CA ARG A 138 27.49 -13.56 38.47
C ARG A 138 26.33 -14.52 38.14
N SER A 139 25.28 -14.02 37.49
CA SER A 139 24.11 -14.78 37.05
C SER A 139 23.84 -14.49 35.58
N SER A 140 23.47 -15.50 34.80
CA SER A 140 23.12 -15.36 33.38
C SER A 140 21.62 -15.54 33.13
N VAL A 141 21.05 -14.71 32.26
CA VAL A 141 19.70 -14.92 31.71
C VAL A 141 19.83 -15.89 30.52
N ARG A 142 19.02 -16.94 30.54
CA ARG A 142 18.93 -17.97 29.50
C ARG A 142 17.45 -18.21 29.23
N LEU A 143 17.00 -17.75 28.08
CA LEU A 143 15.61 -17.86 27.65
C LEU A 143 15.39 -19.18 26.93
N GLN A 144 14.21 -19.76 27.10
CA GLN A 144 13.79 -20.98 26.41
C GLN A 144 12.80 -20.60 25.29
N ALA A 145 13.05 -21.06 24.07
CA ALA A 145 12.16 -20.83 22.95
C ALA A 145 10.81 -21.53 23.16
N GLY A 146 9.73 -20.88 22.74
CA GLY A 146 8.36 -21.37 22.86
C GLY A 146 7.34 -20.25 22.67
N PRO A 147 6.04 -20.57 22.72
CA PRO A 147 4.98 -19.58 22.66
C PRO A 147 5.05 -18.60 23.85
N SER A 148 4.46 -17.41 23.68
CA SER A 148 4.30 -16.44 24.76
C SER A 148 3.51 -17.03 25.94
N HIS A 149 3.77 -16.54 27.16
CA HIS A 149 2.96 -16.88 28.32
C HIS A 149 1.87 -15.81 28.51
N VAL A 150 0.74 -16.02 27.83
CA VAL A 150 -0.39 -15.10 27.89
C VAL A 150 -1.00 -15.08 29.30
N LYS A 151 -0.99 -13.91 29.94
CA LYS A 151 -1.49 -13.67 31.29
C LYS A 151 -2.99 -13.47 31.32
N ARG A 152 -3.51 -12.57 30.48
CA ARG A 152 -4.94 -12.22 30.40
C ARG A 152 -5.27 -11.50 29.08
N LEU A 153 -6.55 -11.31 28.81
CA LEU A 153 -7.05 -10.33 27.83
C LEU A 153 -7.02 -8.93 28.46
N GLY A 154 -6.52 -7.94 27.73
CA GLY A 154 -6.40 -6.55 28.18
C GLY A 154 -7.42 -5.63 27.51
N HIS A 155 -7.48 -5.62 26.18
CA HIS A 155 -8.40 -4.74 25.44
C HIS A 155 -8.96 -5.33 24.16
N CYS A 156 -10.04 -4.70 23.69
CA CYS A 156 -10.65 -4.94 22.39
C CYS A 156 -10.82 -3.61 21.65
N VAL A 157 -10.66 -3.64 20.33
CA VAL A 157 -10.75 -2.45 19.48
C VAL A 157 -11.80 -2.63 18.40
N LEU A 158 -12.69 -1.65 18.31
CA LEU A 158 -13.81 -1.66 17.37
C LEU A 158 -13.80 -0.40 16.50
N ASN A 159 -13.99 -0.61 15.20
CA ASN A 159 -14.42 0.45 14.28
C ASN A 159 -15.96 0.57 14.35
N VAL A 160 -16.47 1.79 14.53
CA VAL A 160 -17.89 2.07 14.75
C VAL A 160 -18.42 3.07 13.73
N SER A 161 -19.72 2.99 13.42
CA SER A 161 -20.33 3.90 12.42
C SER A 161 -20.44 5.34 12.90
N ASP A 162 -20.66 5.53 14.20
CA ASP A 162 -20.77 6.84 14.87
C ASP A 162 -20.07 6.76 16.23
N PHE A 163 -18.89 7.37 16.32
CA PHE A 163 -18.06 7.33 17.51
C PHE A 163 -18.77 7.89 18.74
N ARG A 164 -19.44 9.05 18.63
CA ARG A 164 -20.06 9.70 19.80
C ARG A 164 -21.29 8.95 20.28
N ARG A 165 -22.03 8.31 19.37
CA ARG A 165 -23.14 7.42 19.72
C ARG A 165 -22.64 6.19 20.47
N SER A 166 -21.61 5.52 19.95
CA SER A 166 -21.06 4.31 20.55
C SER A 166 -20.33 4.60 21.87
N GLU A 167 -19.50 5.64 21.93
CA GLU A 167 -18.84 6.11 23.15
C GLU A 167 -19.86 6.33 24.28
N ARG A 168 -20.92 7.09 24.00
CA ARG A 168 -21.98 7.34 24.99
C ARG A 168 -22.63 6.04 25.45
N TRP A 169 -22.95 5.14 24.52
CA TRP A 169 -23.59 3.87 24.83
C TRP A 169 -22.77 3.02 25.80
N TYR A 170 -21.46 2.87 25.55
CA TYR A 170 -20.54 2.13 26.42
C TYR A 170 -20.33 2.83 27.76
N LYS A 171 -20.13 4.15 27.78
CA LYS A 171 -19.92 4.91 29.03
C LYS A 171 -21.14 4.90 29.94
N GLU A 172 -22.34 5.13 29.39
CA GLU A 172 -23.59 5.17 30.16
C GLU A 172 -23.95 3.81 30.75
N ARG A 173 -23.57 2.71 30.10
CA ARG A 173 -23.88 1.36 30.61
C ARG A 173 -22.82 0.86 31.57
N PHE A 174 -21.56 0.98 31.20
CA PHE A 174 -20.47 0.22 31.83
C PHE A 174 -19.49 1.08 32.63
N GLY A 175 -19.65 2.41 32.64
CA GLY A 175 -18.82 3.29 33.45
C GLY A 175 -17.41 3.50 32.93
N PHE A 176 -17.20 3.33 31.62
CA PHE A 176 -15.94 3.70 30.97
C PHE A 176 -15.65 5.21 31.10
N ILE A 177 -14.36 5.55 31.22
CA ILE A 177 -13.85 6.92 31.19
C ILE A 177 -12.72 7.03 30.16
N THR A 178 -12.51 8.22 29.59
CA THR A 178 -11.51 8.42 28.54
C THR A 178 -10.12 8.58 29.13
N SER A 179 -9.14 7.86 28.58
CA SER A 179 -7.72 8.14 28.78
C SER A 179 -7.27 9.13 27.72
N ASP A 180 -7.44 8.79 26.44
CA ASP A 180 -7.07 9.63 25.31
C ASP A 180 -8.21 9.76 24.30
N GLU A 181 -8.61 10.98 23.96
CA GLU A 181 -9.53 11.29 22.87
C GLU A 181 -8.75 11.59 21.59
N ILE A 182 -9.06 10.88 20.52
CA ILE A 182 -8.43 11.07 19.20
C ILE A 182 -9.24 12.05 18.38
N GLU A 183 -8.61 13.15 18.00
CA GLU A 183 -9.23 14.22 17.23
C GLU A 183 -8.71 14.29 15.79
N ALA A 184 -9.63 14.34 14.81
CA ALA A 184 -9.28 14.70 13.43
C ALA A 184 -8.74 16.13 13.35
N LYS A 185 -9.33 17.01 14.17
CA LYS A 185 -8.96 18.40 14.43
C LYS A 185 -9.64 18.81 15.74
N ALA A 186 -9.16 19.89 16.35
CA ALA A 186 -9.70 20.39 17.61
C ALA A 186 -11.24 20.39 17.64
N GLY A 187 -11.82 19.63 18.59
CA GLY A 187 -13.27 19.52 18.80
C GLY A 187 -14.01 18.52 17.89
N VAL A 188 -13.32 17.82 16.99
CA VAL A 188 -13.88 16.77 16.14
C VAL A 188 -13.20 15.44 16.48
N ALA A 189 -13.81 14.69 17.39
CA ALA A 189 -13.29 13.39 17.80
C ALA A 189 -13.67 12.29 16.81
N LEU A 190 -12.67 11.44 16.51
CA LEU A 190 -12.80 10.23 15.70
C LEU A 190 -12.76 8.97 16.55
N GLY A 191 -12.24 9.02 17.77
CA GLY A 191 -12.12 7.84 18.61
C GLY A 191 -11.71 8.18 20.03
N ALA A 192 -11.74 7.18 20.92
CA ALA A 192 -11.20 7.33 22.26
C ALA A 192 -10.75 6.01 22.87
N PHE A 193 -9.58 6.05 23.50
CA PHE A 193 -9.06 5.02 24.39
C PHE A 193 -9.79 5.14 25.71
N MET A 194 -10.53 4.10 26.10
CA MET A 194 -11.39 4.12 27.29
C MET A 194 -10.96 3.06 28.30
N ARG A 195 -10.77 3.50 29.55
CA ARG A 195 -10.44 2.66 30.71
C ARG A 195 -11.63 2.49 31.64
N CYS A 196 -11.56 1.49 32.50
CA CYS A 196 -12.59 1.22 33.52
C CYS A 196 -12.50 2.24 34.67
N ASP A 197 -13.63 2.80 35.13
CA ASP A 197 -13.67 3.60 36.36
C ASP A 197 -13.70 2.68 37.59
N ARG A 198 -12.52 2.47 38.20
CA ARG A 198 -12.35 1.66 39.41
C ARG A 198 -11.98 2.51 40.64
N GLY A 199 -12.30 3.81 40.63
CA GLY A 199 -11.92 4.73 41.70
C GLY A 199 -10.40 4.86 41.84
N ASP A 200 -9.87 4.53 43.02
CA ASP A 200 -8.44 4.62 43.34
C ASP A 200 -7.62 3.39 42.88
N VAL A 201 -8.27 2.39 42.28
CA VAL A 201 -7.59 1.21 41.74
C VAL A 201 -7.00 1.54 40.37
N LEU A 202 -5.72 1.23 40.18
CA LEU A 202 -5.04 1.36 38.89
C LEU A 202 -5.65 0.40 37.86
N THR A 203 -5.97 0.92 36.68
CA THR A 203 -6.43 0.19 35.50
C THR A 203 -5.53 0.49 34.31
N ASP A 204 -5.52 -0.40 33.32
CA ASP A 204 -4.81 -0.17 32.07
C ASP A 204 -5.26 1.12 31.39
N HIS A 205 -4.36 1.71 30.58
CA HIS A 205 -4.65 2.85 29.72
C HIS A 205 -5.97 2.70 28.97
N HIS A 206 -6.32 1.50 28.52
CA HIS A 206 -7.63 1.22 27.98
C HIS A 206 -7.98 -0.26 28.10
N THR A 207 -9.29 -0.51 28.18
CA THR A 207 -9.91 -1.83 28.03
C THR A 207 -10.73 -1.89 26.73
N LEU A 208 -11.16 -0.74 26.22
CA LEU A 208 -11.90 -0.61 24.97
C LEU A 208 -11.39 0.61 24.19
N PHE A 209 -11.06 0.43 22.91
CA PHE A 209 -10.85 1.53 21.97
C PHE A 209 -11.97 1.53 20.93
N LEU A 210 -12.60 2.68 20.74
CA LEU A 210 -13.58 2.90 19.67
C LEU A 210 -13.02 3.91 18.69
N ALA A 211 -13.10 3.61 17.40
CA ALA A 211 -12.70 4.52 16.34
C ALA A 211 -13.80 4.60 15.27
N GLN A 212 -14.00 5.77 14.67
CA GLN A 212 -14.85 6.00 13.51
C GLN A 212 -13.95 6.29 12.32
N LEU A 213 -13.57 5.22 11.62
CA LEU A 213 -12.71 5.25 10.45
C LEU A 213 -13.52 5.00 9.16
N PRO A 214 -12.99 5.34 7.97
CA PRO A 214 -13.70 5.16 6.70
C PRO A 214 -14.06 3.70 6.35
N GLN A 215 -13.39 2.73 6.98
CA GLN A 215 -13.69 1.31 6.81
C GLN A 215 -15.07 0.96 7.39
N LYS A 216 -15.61 -0.21 7.02
CA LYS A 216 -16.88 -0.68 7.59
C LYS A 216 -16.75 -0.86 9.11
N PRO A 217 -17.81 -0.60 9.89
CA PRO A 217 -17.84 -0.94 11.31
C PRO A 217 -17.56 -2.42 11.53
N GLY A 218 -16.85 -2.74 12.60
CA GLY A 218 -16.47 -4.11 12.92
C GLY A 218 -15.25 -4.20 13.83
N PHE A 219 -14.83 -5.44 14.05
CA PHE A 219 -13.65 -5.77 14.83
C PHE A 219 -12.38 -5.28 14.16
N MET A 220 -11.48 -4.71 14.95
CA MET A 220 -10.12 -4.42 14.52
C MET A 220 -9.17 -5.45 15.13
N HIS A 221 -9.02 -5.46 16.45
CA HIS A 221 -8.14 -6.40 17.14
C HIS A 221 -8.52 -6.64 18.61
N ALA A 222 -7.97 -7.72 19.18
CA ALA A 222 -8.04 -8.04 20.61
C ALA A 222 -6.64 -8.33 21.14
N ALA A 223 -6.35 -7.82 22.33
CA ALA A 223 -4.98 -7.77 22.83
C ALA A 223 -4.80 -8.44 24.18
N PHE A 224 -3.74 -9.23 24.27
CA PHE A 224 -3.45 -10.15 25.36
C PHE A 224 -2.13 -9.79 26.03
N GLU A 225 -2.18 -9.56 27.34
CA GLU A 225 -1.00 -9.23 28.14
C GLU A 225 -0.11 -10.47 28.24
N VAL A 226 1.19 -10.33 27.97
CA VAL A 226 2.20 -11.39 28.14
C VAL A 226 3.13 -11.04 29.31
N ALA A 227 3.93 -12.01 29.77
CA ALA A 227 4.60 -11.89 31.07
C ALA A 227 5.61 -10.73 31.15
N ASN A 228 6.34 -10.46 30.06
CA ASN A 228 7.33 -9.39 29.94
C ASN A 228 7.84 -9.29 28.49
N MET A 229 8.75 -8.34 28.25
CA MET A 229 9.34 -8.12 26.92
C MET A 229 10.15 -9.32 26.39
N ASP A 230 10.87 -10.07 27.23
CA ASP A 230 11.61 -11.25 26.76
C ASP A 230 10.63 -12.33 26.30
N ASP A 231 9.53 -12.52 27.02
CA ASP A 231 8.45 -13.44 26.69
C ASP A 231 7.77 -13.07 25.36
N LEU A 232 7.45 -11.78 25.17
CA LEU A 232 6.90 -11.25 23.92
C LEU A 232 7.81 -11.54 22.71
N MET A 233 9.13 -11.35 22.85
CA MET A 233 10.10 -11.63 21.78
C MET A 233 10.19 -13.13 21.45
N LEU A 234 10.13 -13.99 22.47
CA LEU A 234 10.17 -15.44 22.28
C LEU A 234 8.91 -15.93 21.55
N GLY A 235 7.74 -15.41 21.93
CA GLY A 235 6.49 -15.68 21.23
C GLY A 235 6.50 -15.19 19.79
N HIS A 236 7.05 -14.00 19.54
CA HIS A 236 7.25 -13.49 18.18
C HIS A 236 8.07 -14.46 17.32
N ASP A 237 9.25 -14.86 17.81
CA ASP A 237 10.12 -15.82 17.12
C ASP A 237 9.42 -17.18 16.94
N HIS A 238 8.66 -17.64 17.93
CA HIS A 238 7.91 -18.89 17.85
C HIS A 238 6.82 -18.85 16.78
N LEU A 239 6.00 -17.80 16.76
CA LEU A 239 4.96 -17.60 15.77
C LEU A 239 5.53 -17.48 14.35
N GLN A 240 6.67 -16.79 14.16
CA GLN A 240 7.40 -16.78 12.89
C GLN A 240 7.83 -18.19 12.47
N ASN A 241 8.44 -18.96 13.38
CA ASN A 241 8.93 -20.31 13.10
C ASN A 241 7.80 -21.32 12.86
N SER A 242 6.62 -21.07 13.41
CA SER A 242 5.39 -21.82 13.16
C SER A 242 4.65 -21.37 11.88
N ASN A 243 5.28 -20.54 11.04
CA ASN A 243 4.72 -19.99 9.80
C ASN A 243 3.36 -19.29 10.00
N ARG A 244 3.18 -18.59 11.14
CA ARG A 244 2.00 -17.74 11.35
C ARG A 244 2.17 -16.43 10.60
N SER A 245 1.07 -15.77 10.30
CA SER A 245 1.06 -14.53 9.53
C SER A 245 1.18 -13.33 10.47
N ALA A 246 2.33 -12.66 10.46
CA ALA A 246 2.46 -11.38 11.16
C ALA A 246 1.59 -10.33 10.45
N SER A 247 0.75 -9.63 11.20
CA SER A 247 0.06 -8.44 10.68
C SER A 247 1.02 -7.24 10.69
N TRP A 248 1.88 -7.19 11.72
CA TRP A 248 2.83 -6.11 11.90
C TRP A 248 4.22 -6.59 12.32
N GLY A 249 4.32 -7.20 13.49
CA GLY A 249 5.57 -7.40 14.23
C GLY A 249 5.71 -6.44 15.43
N VAL A 250 6.84 -6.53 16.13
CA VAL A 250 6.96 -5.86 17.44
C VAL A 250 7.22 -4.36 17.35
N GLY A 251 6.52 -3.58 18.17
CA GLY A 251 6.77 -2.15 18.33
C GLY A 251 6.37 -1.64 19.71
N ARG A 252 6.26 -0.32 19.84
CA ARG A 252 5.72 0.34 21.04
C ARG A 252 4.70 1.42 20.64
N HIS A 253 3.52 1.40 21.25
CA HIS A 253 2.56 2.49 21.06
C HIS A 253 3.05 3.75 21.78
N ILE A 254 2.89 4.90 21.14
CA ILE A 254 3.01 6.23 21.74
C ILE A 254 1.89 6.41 22.76
N LEU A 255 0.66 6.03 22.42
CA LEU A 255 -0.49 6.13 23.32
C LEU A 255 -0.56 4.90 24.23
N GLY A 256 -0.53 5.11 25.54
CA GLY A 256 -0.53 4.04 26.55
C GLY A 256 0.77 3.25 26.66
N SER A 257 1.82 3.63 25.93
CA SER A 257 3.21 3.15 26.06
C SER A 257 3.48 1.64 25.86
N GLN A 258 2.46 0.85 25.56
CA GLN A 258 2.55 -0.62 25.53
C GLN A 258 3.45 -1.11 24.37
N ILE A 259 4.34 -2.05 24.67
CA ILE A 259 5.06 -2.84 23.65
C ILE A 259 4.07 -3.85 23.09
N PHE A 260 3.95 -3.92 21.77
CA PHE A 260 2.96 -4.74 21.07
C PHE A 260 3.60 -5.75 20.11
N ASP A 261 2.89 -6.82 19.74
CA ASP A 261 3.19 -7.71 18.62
C ASP A 261 1.90 -8.22 17.97
N TYR A 262 1.68 -7.92 16.68
CA TYR A 262 0.41 -8.20 15.98
C TYR A 262 0.49 -9.38 15.03
N TRP A 263 -0.50 -10.27 15.14
CA TRP A 263 -0.61 -11.51 14.36
C TRP A 263 -2.02 -11.71 13.82
N LEU A 264 -2.13 -12.27 12.62
CA LEU A 264 -3.40 -12.69 12.05
C LEU A 264 -3.69 -14.12 12.45
N ASP A 265 -4.92 -14.36 12.90
CA ASP A 265 -5.48 -15.71 12.94
C ASP A 265 -5.62 -16.28 11.50
N PRO A 266 -5.91 -17.59 11.35
CA PRO A 266 -6.04 -18.21 10.02
C PRO A 266 -7.08 -17.56 9.11
N TRP A 267 -8.01 -16.77 9.67
CA TRP A 267 -9.13 -16.15 8.97
C TRP A 267 -9.03 -14.62 8.87
N GLY A 268 -7.87 -14.07 9.20
CA GLY A 268 -7.56 -12.64 9.04
C GLY A 268 -8.02 -11.74 10.18
N HIS A 269 -8.43 -12.26 11.33
CA HIS A 269 -8.64 -11.44 12.52
C HIS A 269 -7.31 -11.16 13.22
N GLU A 270 -7.11 -9.92 13.66
CA GLU A 270 -5.86 -9.50 14.30
C GLU A 270 -5.91 -9.74 15.82
N LEU A 271 -4.93 -10.48 16.35
CA LEU A 271 -4.65 -10.61 17.77
C LEU A 271 -3.31 -9.96 18.11
N GLU A 272 -3.24 -9.34 19.28
CA GLU A 272 -2.07 -8.59 19.77
C GLU A 272 -1.51 -9.25 21.03
N HIS A 273 -0.20 -9.49 21.10
CA HIS A 273 0.50 -9.60 22.39
C HIS A 273 0.93 -8.22 22.85
N TRP A 274 0.83 -7.92 24.15
CA TRP A 274 1.36 -6.68 24.69
C TRP A 274 1.97 -6.82 26.09
N THR A 275 2.84 -5.87 26.46
CA THR A 275 3.41 -5.70 27.80
C THR A 275 3.82 -4.24 28.01
N ASP A 276 4.07 -3.81 29.26
CA ASP A 276 4.62 -2.47 29.58
C ASP A 276 3.66 -1.29 29.23
N GLY A 277 2.37 -1.46 29.52
CA GLY A 277 1.36 -0.42 29.33
C GLY A 277 1.21 0.54 30.53
N ASP A 278 0.75 1.76 30.26
CA ASP A 278 0.48 2.77 31.29
C ASP A 278 -0.72 2.40 32.17
N LEU A 279 -0.67 2.78 33.45
CA LEU A 279 -1.72 2.56 34.43
C LEU A 279 -2.27 3.88 34.97
N PHE A 280 -3.59 3.97 35.08
CA PHE A 280 -4.29 5.17 35.53
C PHE A 280 -5.38 4.83 36.56
N THR A 281 -5.72 5.79 37.40
CA THR A 281 -6.89 5.76 38.28
C THR A 281 -8.04 6.58 37.70
N ALA A 282 -9.19 6.63 38.38
CA ALA A 282 -10.29 7.52 38.01
C ALA A 282 -9.99 9.00 38.26
N ALA A 283 -9.02 9.32 39.13
CA ALA A 283 -8.62 10.70 39.42
C ALA A 283 -7.75 11.32 38.32
N ASP A 284 -7.12 10.50 37.48
CA ASP A 284 -6.30 10.95 36.37
C ASP A 284 -7.17 11.53 35.24
N GLY A 285 -6.74 12.67 34.69
CA GLY A 285 -7.48 13.35 33.61
C GLY A 285 -7.50 12.58 32.30
N SER A 286 -8.20 13.14 31.31
CA SER A 286 -8.16 12.68 29.92
C SER A 286 -7.26 13.60 29.09
N ASN A 287 -6.53 13.02 28.15
CA ASN A 287 -5.76 13.72 27.15
C ASN A 287 -6.53 13.84 25.84
N LYS A 288 -6.08 14.77 24.99
CA LYS A 288 -6.51 14.91 23.61
C LYS A 288 -5.30 14.76 22.71
N SER A 289 -5.39 13.85 21.77
CA SER A 289 -4.28 13.47 20.91
C SER A 289 -4.71 13.59 19.45
N PRO A 290 -3.90 14.20 18.58
CA PRO A 290 -4.22 14.31 17.16
C PRO A 290 -4.25 12.93 16.52
N PHE A 291 -5.05 12.78 15.45
CA PHE A 291 -5.11 11.54 14.66
C PHE A 291 -3.74 11.07 14.15
N THR A 292 -2.77 11.97 13.98
CA THR A 292 -1.39 11.62 13.62
C THR A 292 -0.70 10.76 14.66
N ASP A 293 -1.04 10.89 15.95
CA ASP A 293 -0.40 10.11 17.01
C ASP A 293 -0.91 8.67 16.98
N LEU A 294 -2.20 8.46 16.70
CA LEU A 294 -2.78 7.14 16.43
C LEU A 294 -2.17 6.49 15.17
N LEU A 295 -1.83 7.28 14.14
CA LEU A 295 -1.10 6.78 12.97
C LEU A 295 0.39 6.55 13.25
N ALA A 296 0.99 7.30 14.17
CA ALA A 296 2.39 7.19 14.54
C ALA A 296 2.64 5.99 15.48
N ASP A 297 1.67 5.62 16.33
CA ASP A 297 1.61 4.32 17.03
C ASP A 297 1.86 3.17 16.06
N LYS A 298 1.21 3.28 14.91
CA LYS A 298 1.30 2.37 13.79
C LYS A 298 2.64 2.53 13.04
N THR A 299 3.11 3.73 12.76
CA THR A 299 4.18 3.93 11.76
C THR A 299 5.60 4.22 12.29
N SER A 300 5.79 4.55 13.57
CA SER A 300 7.02 5.23 14.03
C SER A 300 7.91 4.48 15.04
N VAL A 301 7.42 3.45 15.74
CA VAL A 301 8.17 2.77 16.82
C VAL A 301 8.25 1.24 16.64
N GLN A 302 8.01 0.74 15.43
CA GLN A 302 8.22 -0.68 15.12
C GLN A 302 9.72 -1.01 15.19
N TRP A 303 10.08 -2.06 15.95
CA TRP A 303 11.44 -2.54 16.01
C TRP A 303 11.72 -3.49 14.84
N PRO A 304 12.85 -3.33 14.13
CA PRO A 304 13.21 -4.21 13.03
C PRO A 304 13.68 -5.57 13.58
N LEU A 305 12.75 -6.50 13.75
CA LEU A 305 13.03 -7.88 14.14
C LEU A 305 13.20 -8.73 12.88
N LYS A 306 14.45 -9.03 12.55
CA LYS A 306 14.78 -9.91 11.42
C LYS A 306 14.44 -11.35 11.75
N ALA A 307 13.84 -12.08 10.81
CA ALA A 307 14.08 -13.51 10.72
C ALA A 307 15.58 -13.75 10.45
N ARG A 308 16.23 -14.62 11.24
CA ARG A 308 17.59 -15.10 10.96
C ARG A 308 17.58 -16.06 9.76
N GLY A 309 17.25 -15.55 8.58
CA GLY A 309 17.69 -16.14 7.32
C GLY A 309 19.16 -15.79 7.11
N SER A 310 19.99 -16.77 6.81
CA SER A 310 21.40 -16.60 6.48
C SER A 310 21.58 -15.70 5.25
N VAL A 311 21.65 -14.39 5.47
CA VAL A 311 22.01 -13.40 4.47
C VAL A 311 23.42 -12.92 4.81
N LEU A 312 24.34 -13.09 3.86
CA LEU A 312 25.64 -12.42 3.84
C LEU A 312 25.44 -10.97 4.28
N MET A 313 26.06 -10.59 5.41
CA MET A 313 26.07 -9.21 5.86
C MET A 313 26.66 -8.33 4.75
N ALA A 314 25.81 -7.71 3.95
CA ALA A 314 26.19 -6.52 3.20
C ALA A 314 26.50 -5.45 4.26
N ASN A 315 27.79 -5.20 4.45
CA ASN A 315 28.31 -4.19 5.34
C ASN A 315 27.62 -2.84 5.02
N ARG A 316 26.90 -2.26 5.99
CA ARG A 316 26.36 -0.89 5.91
C ARG A 316 27.44 0.20 5.77
N THR A 317 28.71 -0.19 5.63
CA THR A 317 29.90 0.68 5.53
C THR A 317 30.51 0.77 4.14
N THR A 318 30.07 -0.02 3.14
CA THR A 318 30.64 0.06 1.80
C THR A 318 29.85 1.01 0.91
N ASN A 319 30.50 2.05 0.36
CA ASN A 319 29.94 2.91 -0.71
C ASN A 319 30.01 2.21 -2.09
N ASP A 320 29.88 0.89 -2.11
CA ASP A 320 30.02 0.05 -3.30
C ASP A 320 28.73 -0.73 -3.54
N CYS A 321 28.24 -0.73 -4.77
CA CYS A 321 27.00 -1.42 -5.17
C CYS A 321 27.07 -1.85 -6.64
N ASP A 322 26.09 -2.59 -7.12
CA ASP A 322 25.96 -2.86 -8.55
C ASP A 322 25.27 -1.67 -9.25
N VAL A 323 24.23 -1.11 -8.63
CA VAL A 323 23.47 0.01 -9.17
C VAL A 323 23.34 1.14 -8.14
N LEU A 324 23.80 2.33 -8.51
CA LEU A 324 23.52 3.57 -7.79
C LEU A 324 22.33 4.26 -8.44
N ILE A 325 21.26 4.52 -7.69
CA ILE A 325 20.09 5.25 -8.15
C ILE A 325 20.13 6.66 -7.55
N CYS A 326 20.08 7.67 -8.41
CA CYS A 326 20.02 9.07 -8.00
C CYS A 326 18.55 9.52 -7.99
N GLY A 327 18.03 9.88 -6.82
CA GLY A 327 16.63 10.27 -6.64
C GLY A 327 15.78 9.11 -6.14
N ALA A 328 15.00 9.39 -5.10
CA ALA A 328 14.20 8.40 -4.41
C ALA A 328 12.71 8.75 -4.46
N GLY A 329 12.23 9.32 -5.57
CA GLY A 329 10.80 9.36 -5.88
C GLY A 329 10.25 7.98 -6.27
N PRO A 330 8.96 7.89 -6.64
CA PRO A 330 8.30 6.61 -6.95
C PRO A 330 9.07 5.74 -7.96
N THR A 331 9.59 6.34 -9.02
CA THR A 331 10.42 5.69 -10.05
C THR A 331 11.67 5.04 -9.44
N GLY A 332 12.48 5.81 -8.69
CA GLY A 332 13.76 5.35 -8.15
C GLY A 332 13.58 4.29 -7.06
N VAL A 333 12.57 4.45 -6.19
CA VAL A 333 12.27 3.47 -5.14
C VAL A 333 11.78 2.16 -5.72
N THR A 334 10.86 2.22 -6.67
CA THR A 334 10.36 1.02 -7.36
C THR A 334 11.51 0.29 -8.05
N LEU A 335 12.36 1.00 -8.80
CA LEU A 335 13.55 0.39 -9.42
C LEU A 335 14.44 -0.31 -8.39
N GLY A 336 14.70 0.34 -7.26
CA GLY A 336 15.51 -0.23 -6.19
C GLY A 336 14.95 -1.53 -5.62
N ILE A 337 13.64 -1.56 -5.34
CA ILE A 337 12.94 -2.77 -4.88
C ILE A 337 13.02 -3.88 -5.94
N LEU A 338 12.69 -3.56 -7.20
CA LEU A 338 12.66 -4.55 -8.27
C LEU A 338 14.03 -5.16 -8.57
N LEU A 339 15.10 -4.37 -8.51
CA LEU A 339 16.48 -4.83 -8.67
C LEU A 339 16.93 -5.69 -7.48
N ALA A 340 16.65 -5.24 -6.26
CA ALA A 340 17.05 -5.94 -5.05
C ALA A 340 16.37 -7.31 -4.90
N ARG A 341 15.08 -7.41 -5.27
CA ARG A 341 14.36 -8.70 -5.35
C ARG A 341 14.95 -9.66 -6.40
N GLN A 342 15.68 -9.14 -7.38
CA GLN A 342 16.43 -9.94 -8.35
C GLN A 342 17.87 -10.24 -7.89
N GLY A 343 18.27 -9.87 -6.67
CA GLY A 343 19.60 -10.14 -6.12
C GLY A 343 20.68 -9.11 -6.50
N VAL A 344 20.29 -7.97 -7.08
CA VAL A 344 21.21 -6.88 -7.42
C VAL A 344 21.43 -5.99 -6.20
N SER A 345 22.69 -5.64 -5.88
CA SER A 345 22.97 -4.71 -4.78
C SER A 345 22.74 -3.25 -5.22
N VAL A 346 21.91 -2.52 -4.47
CA VAL A 346 21.46 -1.17 -4.83
C VAL A 346 21.72 -0.18 -3.70
N ILE A 347 22.20 1.02 -4.07
CA ILE A 347 22.14 2.18 -3.19
C ILE A 347 21.32 3.28 -3.88
N ILE A 348 20.38 3.87 -3.14
CA ILE A 348 19.62 5.05 -3.58
C ILE A 348 20.13 6.26 -2.80
N VAL A 349 20.48 7.35 -3.51
CA VAL A 349 20.81 8.64 -2.88
C VAL A 349 19.68 9.63 -3.12
N GLU A 350 19.22 10.29 -2.07
CA GLU A 350 18.15 11.28 -2.09
C GLU A 350 18.62 12.55 -1.39
N LYS A 351 18.46 13.70 -2.03
CA LYS A 351 18.91 14.98 -1.47
C LYS A 351 18.00 15.47 -0.34
N GLU A 352 16.72 15.12 -0.40
CA GLU A 352 15.77 15.47 0.66
C GLU A 352 15.94 14.55 1.87
N ALA A 353 15.52 15.04 3.04
CA ALA A 353 15.57 14.25 4.27
C ALA A 353 14.44 13.21 4.34
N ASP A 354 13.31 13.49 3.70
CA ASP A 354 12.10 12.69 3.74
C ASP A 354 11.27 12.90 2.45
N ILE A 355 10.15 12.19 2.33
CA ILE A 355 9.17 12.33 1.25
C ILE A 355 8.69 13.79 1.17
N TYR A 356 8.53 14.28 -0.06
CA TYR A 356 7.90 15.57 -0.27
C TYR A 356 6.40 15.48 0.12
N PRO A 357 5.92 16.27 1.10
CA PRO A 357 4.62 16.02 1.74
C PRO A 357 3.41 16.38 0.88
N LEU A 358 3.62 16.96 -0.30
CA LEU A 358 2.59 17.59 -1.11
C LEU A 358 2.40 16.84 -2.45
N PRO A 359 1.16 16.53 -2.87
CA PRO A 359 0.92 15.63 -3.99
C PRO A 359 1.23 16.26 -5.35
N ARG A 360 2.01 15.59 -6.21
CA ARG A 360 2.26 16.05 -7.59
C ARG A 360 1.38 15.29 -8.58
N ALA A 361 1.45 13.96 -8.57
CA ALA A 361 0.58 13.06 -9.32
C ALA A 361 -0.73 12.79 -8.57
N ALA A 362 -1.79 12.59 -9.34
CA ALA A 362 -3.15 12.30 -8.83
C ALA A 362 -3.75 11.02 -9.44
N HIS A 363 -3.02 10.30 -10.30
CA HIS A 363 -3.54 9.16 -11.06
C HIS A 363 -2.49 8.04 -11.25
N LEU A 364 -2.98 6.80 -11.25
CA LEU A 364 -2.31 5.56 -11.65
C LEU A 364 -3.23 4.76 -12.57
N ASP A 365 -2.69 4.23 -13.67
CA ASP A 365 -3.41 3.27 -14.51
C ASP A 365 -3.15 1.82 -14.07
N HIS A 366 -3.88 0.87 -14.66
CA HIS A 366 -3.81 -0.54 -14.29
C HIS A 366 -2.40 -1.15 -14.42
N GLU A 367 -1.61 -0.69 -15.37
CA GLU A 367 -0.27 -1.21 -15.62
C GLU A 367 0.69 -0.71 -14.54
N ALA A 368 0.57 0.55 -14.15
CA ALA A 368 1.30 1.08 -13.02
C ALA A 368 0.96 0.33 -11.71
N ILE A 369 -0.31 -0.03 -11.48
CA ILE A 369 -0.68 -0.89 -10.34
C ILE A 369 -0.08 -2.29 -10.46
N ARG A 370 -0.06 -2.90 -11.65
CA ARG A 370 0.59 -4.21 -11.87
C ARG A 370 2.11 -4.17 -11.63
N ILE A 371 2.77 -3.06 -11.97
CA ILE A 371 4.19 -2.87 -11.63
C ILE A 371 4.38 -2.74 -10.10
N LEU A 372 3.46 -2.06 -9.42
CA LEU A 372 3.45 -1.99 -7.95
C LEU A 372 3.10 -3.33 -7.29
N GLN A 373 2.35 -4.22 -7.96
CA GLN A 373 2.13 -5.60 -7.53
C GLN A 373 3.46 -6.35 -7.55
N ALA A 374 4.25 -6.18 -8.61
CA ALA A 374 5.58 -6.77 -8.71
C ALA A 374 6.57 -6.20 -7.66
N ALA A 375 6.33 -4.98 -7.18
CA ALA A 375 7.02 -4.39 -6.03
C ALA A 375 6.43 -4.83 -4.67
N GLY A 376 5.31 -5.57 -4.64
CA GLY A 376 4.69 -6.11 -3.43
C GLY A 376 3.70 -5.18 -2.72
N VAL A 377 3.34 -4.05 -3.33
CA VAL A 377 2.58 -2.98 -2.64
C VAL A 377 1.23 -2.66 -3.29
N ALA A 378 0.83 -3.34 -4.36
CA ALA A 378 -0.40 -3.01 -5.10
C ALA A 378 -1.65 -2.95 -4.21
N GLU A 379 -1.89 -3.95 -3.36
CA GLU A 379 -3.10 -3.99 -2.52
C GLU A 379 -3.12 -2.83 -1.51
N LEU A 380 -1.98 -2.54 -0.86
CA LEU A 380 -1.84 -1.39 0.04
C LEU A 380 -2.07 -0.06 -0.68
N VAL A 381 -1.52 0.07 -1.89
CA VAL A 381 -1.73 1.25 -2.74
C VAL A 381 -3.20 1.38 -3.12
N MET A 382 -3.82 0.30 -3.58
CA MET A 382 -5.22 0.27 -3.98
C MET A 382 -6.17 0.62 -2.83
N ALA A 383 -5.85 0.22 -1.60
CA ALA A 383 -6.62 0.58 -0.41
C ALA A 383 -6.68 2.10 -0.15
N THR A 384 -5.69 2.87 -0.63
CA THR A 384 -5.65 4.34 -0.51
C THR A 384 -6.24 5.07 -1.73
N CYS A 385 -6.52 4.33 -2.82
CA CYS A 385 -6.99 4.89 -4.07
C CYS A 385 -8.50 5.18 -4.05
N ARG A 386 -8.93 6.09 -4.92
CA ARG A 386 -10.34 6.26 -5.30
C ARG A 386 -10.51 5.92 -6.76
N GLN A 387 -11.66 5.34 -7.11
CA GLN A 387 -12.03 5.05 -8.49
C GLN A 387 -13.03 6.09 -8.97
N ALA A 388 -12.91 6.48 -10.25
CA ALA A 388 -13.94 7.23 -10.96
C ALA A 388 -14.33 6.43 -12.19
N ASN A 389 -15.64 6.29 -12.42
CA ASN A 389 -16.16 5.52 -13.55
C ASN A 389 -16.14 6.30 -14.87
N ARG A 390 -15.95 7.64 -14.81
CA ARG A 390 -16.01 8.54 -15.95
C ARG A 390 -15.05 9.72 -15.83
N TYR A 391 -14.59 10.18 -16.98
CA TYR A 391 -13.88 11.44 -17.16
C TYR A 391 -14.48 12.19 -18.34
N ASP A 392 -15.12 13.33 -18.05
CA ASP A 392 -15.87 14.10 -19.04
C ASP A 392 -15.17 15.44 -19.35
N PHE A 393 -15.12 15.78 -20.63
CA PHE A 393 -14.76 17.12 -21.10
C PHE A 393 -16.05 17.87 -21.37
N LEU A 394 -16.26 18.99 -20.69
CA LEU A 394 -17.48 19.79 -20.77
C LEU A 394 -17.18 21.16 -21.38
N ASN A 395 -18.06 21.68 -22.22
CA ASN A 395 -17.99 23.10 -22.59
C ASN A 395 -18.48 24.00 -21.44
N ALA A 396 -18.48 25.32 -21.65
CA ALA A 396 -18.96 26.29 -20.66
C ALA A 396 -20.46 26.14 -20.32
N ALA A 397 -21.27 25.55 -21.21
CA ALA A 397 -22.69 25.29 -21.01
C ALA A 397 -22.97 23.96 -20.27
N GLY A 398 -21.94 23.13 -20.07
CA GLY A 398 -22.07 21.80 -19.47
C GLY A 398 -22.35 20.67 -20.47
N ASP A 399 -22.35 20.94 -21.77
CA ASP A 399 -22.47 19.90 -22.79
C ASP A 399 -21.17 19.09 -22.87
N VAL A 400 -21.32 17.78 -23.04
CA VAL A 400 -20.18 16.85 -23.08
C VAL A 400 -19.55 16.88 -24.47
N LEU A 401 -18.28 17.25 -24.53
CA LEU A 401 -17.46 17.34 -25.74
C LEU A 401 -16.67 16.07 -26.03
N LEU A 402 -16.23 15.37 -24.99
CA LEU A 402 -15.48 14.11 -25.05
C LEU A 402 -15.74 13.35 -23.75
N ARG A 403 -15.81 12.02 -23.85
CA ARG A 403 -15.96 11.18 -22.66
C ARG A 403 -15.07 9.94 -22.71
N PHE A 404 -14.37 9.71 -21.62
CA PHE A 404 -13.75 8.44 -21.31
C PHE A 404 -14.61 7.73 -20.26
N GLU A 405 -15.16 6.57 -20.61
CA GLU A 405 -15.88 5.68 -19.69
C GLU A 405 -15.08 4.38 -19.51
N SER A 406 -15.10 3.83 -18.30
CA SER A 406 -14.57 2.50 -18.03
C SER A 406 -15.73 1.53 -17.80
N GLU A 407 -16.06 0.76 -18.83
CA GLU A 407 -17.10 -0.28 -18.74
C GLU A 407 -16.61 -1.54 -18.01
N SER A 408 -15.30 -1.83 -18.04
CA SER A 408 -14.72 -2.98 -17.34
C SER A 408 -14.33 -2.63 -15.90
N ARG A 409 -14.57 -3.57 -14.96
CA ARG A 409 -14.03 -3.46 -13.60
C ARG A 409 -12.51 -3.58 -13.57
N LEU A 410 -11.93 -4.34 -14.51
CA LEU A 410 -10.50 -4.62 -14.62
C LEU A 410 -10.03 -4.47 -16.07
N ALA A 411 -8.87 -3.87 -16.26
CA ALA A 411 -8.19 -3.73 -17.54
C ALA A 411 -7.22 -4.92 -17.76
N PRO A 412 -6.52 -5.03 -18.90
CA PRO A 412 -5.65 -6.17 -19.19
C PRO A 412 -4.58 -6.43 -18.14
N GLY A 413 -4.16 -5.41 -17.37
CA GLY A 413 -3.25 -5.60 -16.24
C GLY A 413 -3.87 -6.28 -15.01
N GLY A 414 -5.12 -6.74 -15.03
CA GLY A 414 -5.77 -7.37 -13.87
C GLY A 414 -6.14 -6.40 -12.75
N TRP A 415 -6.06 -5.10 -13.02
CA TRP A 415 -6.37 -4.00 -12.09
C TRP A 415 -7.33 -3.00 -12.73
N PRO A 416 -8.04 -2.19 -11.93
CA PRO A 416 -8.92 -1.16 -12.46
C PRO A 416 -8.15 -0.17 -13.36
N PRO A 417 -8.73 0.27 -14.49
CA PRO A 417 -8.01 1.05 -15.50
C PRO A 417 -7.56 2.43 -15.03
N SER A 418 -8.24 3.03 -14.06
CA SER A 418 -7.98 4.38 -13.59
C SER A 418 -8.17 4.48 -12.08
N ASN A 419 -7.09 4.87 -11.38
CA ASN A 419 -6.99 4.88 -9.93
C ASN A 419 -6.46 6.24 -9.48
N PHE A 420 -7.24 6.97 -8.70
CA PHE A 420 -6.91 8.30 -8.23
C PHE A 420 -6.24 8.24 -6.86
N ILE A 421 -5.11 8.92 -6.73
CA ILE A 421 -4.17 8.69 -5.62
C ILE A 421 -3.91 9.97 -4.83
N HIS A 422 -3.33 9.78 -3.63
CA HIS A 422 -2.52 10.79 -2.96
C HIS A 422 -1.05 10.36 -3.02
N GLN A 423 -0.23 10.99 -3.87
CA GLN A 423 1.15 10.54 -4.13
C GLN A 423 2.00 10.33 -2.86
N PRO A 424 2.02 11.23 -1.85
CA PRO A 424 2.81 11.02 -0.65
C PRO A 424 2.45 9.73 0.11
N SER A 425 1.18 9.32 0.10
CA SER A 425 0.77 8.05 0.70
C SER A 425 1.38 6.85 -0.05
N ILE A 426 1.45 6.92 -1.38
CA ILE A 426 2.08 5.88 -2.19
C ILE A 426 3.59 5.84 -1.95
N GLU A 427 4.24 7.01 -1.88
CA GLU A 427 5.67 7.10 -1.57
C GLU A 427 5.98 6.54 -0.17
N ALA A 428 5.11 6.75 0.82
CA ALA A 428 5.26 6.19 2.17
C ALA A 428 5.18 4.66 2.17
N ILE A 429 4.21 4.09 1.45
CA ILE A 429 4.09 2.64 1.28
C ILE A 429 5.34 2.07 0.61
N LEU A 430 5.80 2.69 -0.47
CA LEU A 430 7.02 2.28 -1.18
C LEU A 430 8.29 2.41 -0.31
N ARG A 431 8.41 3.47 0.52
CA ARG A 431 9.53 3.65 1.45
C ARG A 431 9.58 2.55 2.51
N ARG A 432 8.42 2.12 3.00
CA ARG A 432 8.31 1.01 3.94
C ARG A 432 8.77 -0.29 3.30
N GLU A 433 8.22 -0.63 2.13
CA GLU A 433 8.64 -1.81 1.38
C GLU A 433 10.14 -1.80 1.05
N LEU A 434 10.69 -0.64 0.67
CA LEU A 434 12.12 -0.48 0.43
C LEU A 434 12.96 -0.76 1.69
N ALA A 435 12.51 -0.33 2.86
CA ALA A 435 13.20 -0.56 4.12
C ALA A 435 13.21 -2.06 4.50
N ASP A 436 12.16 -2.78 4.11
CA ASP A 436 11.99 -4.21 4.35
C ASP A 436 12.64 -5.09 3.26
N THR A 437 12.99 -4.52 2.10
CA THR A 437 13.62 -5.23 0.98
C THR A 437 15.15 -5.39 1.18
N PRO A 438 15.67 -6.61 1.35
CA PRO A 438 17.12 -6.83 1.45
C PRO A 438 17.84 -6.52 0.13
N GLY A 439 19.07 -6.00 0.21
CA GLY A 439 19.91 -5.72 -0.96
C GLY A 439 19.79 -4.29 -1.51
N VAL A 440 18.88 -3.48 -0.97
CA VAL A 440 18.78 -2.04 -1.28
C VAL A 440 18.91 -1.19 -0.02
N VAL A 441 19.58 -0.05 -0.13
CA VAL A 441 19.72 0.94 0.95
C VAL A 441 19.46 2.33 0.40
N ILE A 442 18.66 3.13 1.11
CA ILE A 442 18.49 4.55 0.85
C ILE A 442 19.40 5.39 1.75
N ARG A 443 19.98 6.46 1.18
CA ARG A 443 20.73 7.49 1.88
C ARG A 443 20.06 8.84 1.67
N PRO A 444 19.21 9.30 2.61
CA PRO A 444 18.62 10.63 2.56
C PRO A 444 19.66 11.71 2.88
N ARG A 445 19.44 12.93 2.40
CA ARG A 445 20.41 14.05 2.40
C ARG A 445 21.71 13.76 1.65
N TRP A 446 21.69 12.86 0.67
CA TRP A 446 22.79 12.59 -0.24
C TRP A 446 22.41 13.02 -1.66
N GLU A 447 23.16 13.94 -2.24
CA GLU A 447 22.96 14.40 -3.61
C GLU A 447 24.16 13.99 -4.47
N MET A 448 23.93 13.24 -5.55
CA MET A 448 24.97 12.98 -6.54
C MET A 448 25.20 14.26 -7.35
N VAL A 449 26.43 14.78 -7.29
CA VAL A 449 26.81 16.04 -7.96
C VAL A 449 27.69 15.80 -9.18
N GLU A 450 28.41 14.68 -9.22
CA GLU A 450 29.28 14.33 -10.33
C GLU A 450 29.40 12.81 -10.45
N ALA A 451 29.44 12.28 -11.67
CA ALA A 451 29.77 10.89 -11.89
C ALA A 451 30.66 10.71 -13.12
N ARG A 452 31.69 9.86 -12.98
CA ARG A 452 32.70 9.62 -14.01
C ARG A 452 32.82 8.13 -14.28
N ASN A 453 32.85 7.77 -15.56
CA ASN A 453 33.16 6.40 -15.94
C ASN A 453 34.63 6.10 -15.60
N SER A 454 34.88 5.00 -14.91
CA SER A 454 36.20 4.54 -14.45
C SER A 454 36.49 3.13 -14.96
N GLY A 455 36.16 2.86 -16.24
CA GLY A 455 36.40 1.58 -16.90
C GLY A 455 35.26 0.57 -16.69
N SER A 456 35.49 -0.46 -15.89
CA SER A 456 34.47 -1.48 -15.59
C SER A 456 33.41 -1.02 -14.58
N ARG A 457 33.64 0.12 -13.91
CA ARG A 457 32.77 0.72 -12.90
C ARG A 457 32.66 2.23 -13.10
N VAL A 458 31.71 2.85 -12.39
CA VAL A 458 31.49 4.29 -12.30
C VAL A 458 31.88 4.75 -10.90
N THR A 459 32.56 5.90 -10.81
CA THR A 459 32.77 6.61 -9.54
C THR A 459 31.85 7.82 -9.51
N ALA A 460 30.97 7.89 -8.51
CA ALA A 460 30.06 9.00 -8.28
C ALA A 460 30.46 9.76 -7.01
N THR A 461 30.55 11.08 -7.12
CA THR A 461 30.75 11.98 -5.98
C THR A 461 29.38 12.43 -5.49
N CYS A 462 29.08 12.15 -4.22
CA CYS A 462 27.86 12.55 -3.56
C CYS A 462 28.15 13.57 -2.46
N GLN A 463 27.43 14.68 -2.44
CA GLN A 463 27.40 15.57 -1.30
C GLN A 463 26.59 14.89 -0.18
N SER A 464 27.22 14.65 0.97
CA SER A 464 26.58 14.06 2.15
C SER A 464 26.57 15.03 3.33
N PRO A 465 25.85 14.73 4.43
CA PRO A 465 25.91 15.53 5.66
C PRO A 465 27.33 15.66 6.24
N ASP A 466 28.20 14.68 5.98
CA ASP A 466 29.59 14.65 6.44
C ASP A 466 30.58 15.23 5.41
N GLY A 467 30.07 15.86 4.34
CA GLY A 467 30.85 16.40 3.22
C GLY A 467 30.84 15.51 1.97
N PRO A 468 31.63 15.85 0.93
CA PRO A 468 31.71 15.06 -0.30
C PRO A 468 32.24 13.64 -0.04
N GLN A 469 31.55 12.63 -0.58
CA GLN A 469 31.86 11.21 -0.44
C GLN A 469 31.83 10.53 -1.82
N ASN A 470 32.77 9.62 -2.07
CA ASN A 470 32.78 8.84 -3.31
C ASN A 470 32.02 7.53 -3.13
N MET A 471 31.26 7.16 -4.17
CA MET A 471 30.58 5.89 -4.33
C MET A 471 31.03 5.21 -5.60
N THR A 472 31.05 3.88 -5.60
CA THR A 472 31.41 3.08 -6.76
C THR A 472 30.24 2.16 -7.13
N ALA A 473 29.90 2.13 -8.42
CA ALA A 473 28.80 1.31 -8.94
C ALA A 473 29.14 0.69 -10.30
N ARG A 474 28.48 -0.38 -10.72
CA ARG A 474 28.60 -0.87 -12.11
C ARG A 474 27.78 0.00 -13.08
N TYR A 475 26.65 0.51 -12.60
CA TYR A 475 25.73 1.38 -13.33
C TYR A 475 25.18 2.49 -12.43
N VAL A 476 24.84 3.62 -13.03
CA VAL A 476 24.13 4.72 -12.35
C VAL A 476 22.85 5.02 -13.10
N VAL A 477 21.73 5.11 -12.38
CA VAL A 477 20.42 5.46 -12.95
C VAL A 477 19.92 6.77 -12.35
N GLY A 478 19.70 7.77 -13.20
CA GLY A 478 19.09 9.04 -12.84
C GLY A 478 17.58 8.91 -12.81
N ALA A 479 17.01 8.89 -11.60
CA ALA A 479 15.60 9.02 -11.30
C ALA A 479 15.35 10.29 -10.46
N ASP A 480 16.17 11.32 -10.72
CA ASP A 480 16.40 12.56 -9.98
C ASP A 480 15.53 13.74 -10.50
N GLY A 481 14.52 13.41 -11.31
CA GLY A 481 13.45 14.32 -11.68
C GLY A 481 13.77 15.29 -12.83
N ALA A 482 12.87 16.25 -13.03
CA ALA A 482 12.87 17.17 -14.18
C ALA A 482 14.20 17.94 -14.37
N ARG A 483 14.87 18.28 -13.27
CA ARG A 483 16.15 19.00 -13.22
C ARG A 483 17.34 18.07 -12.92
N SER A 484 17.27 16.84 -13.44
CA SER A 484 18.27 15.78 -13.26
C SER A 484 19.72 16.28 -13.37
N PRO A 485 20.47 16.35 -12.25
CA PRO A 485 21.91 16.63 -12.29
C PRO A 485 22.67 15.60 -13.12
N LEU A 486 22.24 14.33 -13.11
CA LEU A 486 22.88 13.30 -13.92
C LEU A 486 22.77 13.61 -15.42
N ARG A 487 21.56 13.91 -15.92
CA ARG A 487 21.34 14.27 -17.33
C ARG A 487 22.22 15.44 -17.75
N GLU A 488 22.25 16.50 -16.94
CA GLU A 488 23.04 17.70 -17.21
C GLU A 488 24.54 17.41 -17.23
N SER A 489 25.05 16.64 -16.26
CA SER A 489 26.47 16.24 -16.20
C SER A 489 26.91 15.42 -17.42
N LEU A 490 25.99 14.67 -18.03
CA LEU A 490 26.25 13.88 -19.24
C LEU A 490 26.15 14.69 -20.53
N GLY A 491 25.71 15.96 -20.46
CA GLY A 491 25.45 16.82 -21.61
C GLY A 491 24.30 16.29 -22.48
N ILE A 492 23.30 15.63 -21.88
CA ILE A 492 22.16 15.09 -22.62
C ILE A 492 21.09 16.17 -22.71
N GLU A 493 20.79 16.59 -23.93
CA GLU A 493 19.76 17.60 -24.20
C GLU A 493 18.36 17.00 -24.18
N PHE A 494 17.38 17.86 -23.84
CA PHE A 494 15.98 17.61 -24.12
C PHE A 494 15.59 18.06 -25.52
N GLU A 495 14.78 17.26 -26.19
CA GLU A 495 13.91 17.71 -27.28
C GLU A 495 12.64 18.32 -26.66
N ASP A 496 12.32 19.56 -27.01
CA ASP A 496 11.09 20.23 -26.58
C ASP A 496 9.98 19.99 -27.61
N LEU A 497 8.82 19.54 -27.13
CA LEU A 497 7.64 19.27 -27.96
C LEU A 497 6.69 20.48 -28.02
N ASN A 498 7.13 21.64 -27.53
CA ASN A 498 6.47 22.94 -27.60
C ASN A 498 5.10 22.98 -26.92
N PHE A 499 5.02 22.45 -25.70
CA PHE A 499 3.88 22.60 -24.81
C PHE A 499 4.34 23.28 -23.51
N ASP A 500 3.80 24.45 -23.20
CA ASP A 500 4.19 25.26 -22.03
C ASP A 500 3.02 26.10 -21.52
N GLU A 501 2.30 25.57 -20.52
CA GLU A 501 1.11 26.23 -19.96
C GLU A 501 1.22 26.38 -18.43
N PRO A 502 1.02 27.61 -17.88
CA PRO A 502 1.01 27.85 -16.44
C PRO A 502 -0.38 27.58 -15.82
N TRP A 503 -0.43 26.79 -14.77
CA TRP A 503 -1.65 26.41 -14.07
C TRP A 503 -1.49 26.56 -12.55
N LEU A 504 -2.54 27.06 -11.90
CA LEU A 504 -2.69 27.02 -10.45
C LEU A 504 -3.32 25.69 -10.05
N VAL A 505 -2.64 24.92 -9.21
CA VAL A 505 -3.16 23.69 -8.61
C VAL A 505 -3.57 23.97 -7.18
N VAL A 506 -4.80 23.59 -6.84
CA VAL A 506 -5.39 23.67 -5.49
C VAL A 506 -5.79 22.27 -5.06
N ASP A 507 -5.12 21.74 -4.04
CA ASP A 507 -5.49 20.48 -3.40
C ASP A 507 -6.18 20.77 -2.07
N ALA A 508 -7.23 20.00 -1.77
CA ALA A 508 -7.96 20.13 -0.54
C ALA A 508 -8.35 18.78 0.07
N VAL A 509 -8.36 18.74 1.39
CA VAL A 509 -8.98 17.67 2.18
C VAL A 509 -10.49 17.92 2.21
N VAL A 510 -11.27 16.90 1.89
CA VAL A 510 -12.72 17.00 1.79
C VAL A 510 -13.38 16.61 3.11
N GLN A 511 -14.31 17.44 3.56
CA GLN A 511 -15.12 17.23 4.77
C GLN A 511 -16.55 16.82 4.42
N ASP A 512 -17.08 17.29 3.28
CA ASP A 512 -18.40 16.93 2.76
C ASP A 512 -18.32 16.57 1.28
N PHE A 513 -18.28 15.26 0.99
CA PHE A 513 -18.21 14.74 -0.38
C PHE A 513 -19.53 14.91 -1.17
N ALA A 514 -20.66 15.16 -0.51
CA ALA A 514 -21.95 15.31 -1.21
C ALA A 514 -21.99 16.57 -2.08
N ARG A 515 -21.11 17.53 -1.79
CA ARG A 515 -20.98 18.82 -2.51
C ARG A 515 -19.96 18.78 -3.65
N LEU A 516 -19.37 17.62 -3.94
CA LEU A 516 -18.37 17.47 -5.01
C LEU A 516 -18.90 16.63 -6.19
N PRO A 517 -18.35 16.85 -7.40
CA PRO A 517 -18.56 15.93 -8.51
C PRO A 517 -18.13 14.51 -8.15
N LYS A 518 -18.91 13.52 -8.64
CA LYS A 518 -18.61 12.09 -8.48
C LYS A 518 -17.72 11.53 -9.60
N ILE A 519 -17.42 12.36 -10.60
CA ILE A 519 -16.64 12.02 -11.78
C ILE A 519 -15.56 13.09 -11.95
N ASN A 520 -14.50 12.75 -12.69
CA ASN A 520 -13.50 13.76 -13.04
C ASN A 520 -14.02 14.60 -14.20
N LEU A 521 -13.65 15.88 -14.19
CA LEU A 521 -14.12 16.85 -15.16
C LEU A 521 -12.97 17.67 -15.72
N GLN A 522 -13.03 17.89 -17.02
CA GLN A 522 -12.23 18.86 -17.72
C GLN A 522 -13.16 19.92 -18.31
N ILE A 523 -13.17 21.11 -17.71
CA ILE A 523 -14.05 22.21 -18.09
C ILE A 523 -13.34 23.05 -19.15
N CYS A 524 -13.75 22.89 -20.41
CA CYS A 524 -13.26 23.60 -21.59
C CYS A 524 -13.90 25.01 -21.73
N ASN A 525 -13.99 25.75 -20.62
CA ASN A 525 -14.52 27.11 -20.62
C ASN A 525 -13.46 28.09 -21.16
N PRO A 526 -13.70 28.80 -22.27
CA PRO A 526 -12.73 29.74 -22.82
C PRO A 526 -12.39 30.89 -21.87
N GLU A 527 -13.27 31.22 -20.92
CA GLU A 527 -12.97 32.23 -19.90
C GLU A 527 -11.88 31.77 -18.96
N ARG A 528 -11.92 30.52 -18.47
CA ARG A 528 -10.86 29.91 -17.68
C ARG A 528 -10.99 28.37 -17.71
N PRO A 529 -10.15 27.69 -18.49
CA PRO A 529 -10.11 26.24 -18.49
C PRO A 529 -9.79 25.71 -17.09
N THR A 530 -10.49 24.65 -16.69
CA THR A 530 -10.40 24.11 -15.32
C THR A 530 -10.37 22.58 -15.34
N THR A 531 -9.51 21.97 -14.53
CA THR A 531 -9.50 20.53 -14.25
C THR A 531 -10.07 20.31 -12.85
N CYS A 532 -10.88 19.28 -12.66
CA CYS A 532 -11.46 18.90 -11.37
C CYS A 532 -11.35 17.38 -11.21
N VAL A 533 -10.57 16.94 -10.23
CA VAL A 533 -10.13 15.54 -10.11
C VAL A 533 -10.34 15.04 -8.69
N LEU A 534 -10.95 13.87 -8.55
CA LEU A 534 -10.98 13.11 -7.31
C LEU A 534 -9.56 12.66 -6.95
N MET A 535 -9.23 12.59 -5.67
CA MET A 535 -7.94 12.07 -5.21
C MET A 535 -8.11 11.06 -4.08
N GLY A 536 -7.15 10.14 -3.96
CA GLY A 536 -7.05 9.19 -2.85
C GLY A 536 -6.99 9.87 -1.48
N GLU A 537 -7.19 9.09 -0.42
CA GLU A 537 -7.09 9.58 0.97
C GLU A 537 -7.97 10.81 1.26
N GLY A 538 -9.21 10.79 0.74
CA GLY A 538 -10.22 11.82 1.01
C GLY A 538 -9.93 13.21 0.44
N ARG A 539 -9.05 13.33 -0.55
CA ARG A 539 -8.67 14.61 -1.16
C ARG A 539 -9.40 14.89 -2.47
N HIS A 540 -9.29 16.14 -2.91
CA HIS A 540 -9.79 16.61 -4.21
C HIS A 540 -8.88 17.69 -4.77
N ARG A 541 -8.75 17.74 -6.10
CA ARG A 541 -7.90 18.69 -6.82
C ARG A 541 -8.70 19.54 -7.78
N TRP A 542 -8.39 20.83 -7.79
CA TRP A 542 -8.70 21.73 -8.88
C TRP A 542 -7.42 22.23 -9.53
N GLU A 543 -7.44 22.35 -10.84
CA GLU A 543 -6.39 23.03 -11.59
C GLU A 543 -7.05 24.14 -12.41
N PHE A 544 -6.52 25.34 -12.34
CA PHE A 544 -7.04 26.52 -13.03
C PHE A 544 -5.96 27.08 -13.94
N MET A 545 -6.27 27.22 -15.22
CA MET A 545 -5.36 27.87 -16.17
C MET A 545 -5.10 29.31 -15.72
N ILE A 546 -3.84 29.74 -15.73
CA ILE A 546 -3.45 31.12 -15.43
C ILE A 546 -3.61 31.97 -16.69
N LYS A 547 -4.33 33.08 -16.58
CA LYS A 547 -4.61 33.96 -17.73
C LYS A 547 -3.40 34.85 -18.05
N PRO A 548 -3.26 35.31 -19.31
CA PRO A 548 -2.30 36.34 -19.66
C PRO A 548 -2.43 37.57 -18.74
N GLY A 549 -1.33 37.98 -18.12
CA GLY A 549 -1.27 39.14 -17.23
C GLY A 549 -1.49 38.84 -15.74
N GLU A 550 -1.85 37.61 -15.37
CA GLU A 550 -1.92 37.17 -13.97
C GLU A 550 -0.54 36.73 -13.47
N THR A 551 -0.18 37.08 -12.23
CA THR A 551 1.07 36.62 -11.59
C THR A 551 0.83 35.42 -10.67
N SER A 552 1.88 34.67 -10.37
CA SER A 552 1.79 33.51 -9.46
C SER A 552 1.33 33.90 -8.05
N GLU A 553 1.76 35.08 -7.60
CA GLU A 553 1.40 35.64 -6.29
C GLU A 553 -0.09 36.02 -6.24
N GLN A 554 -0.60 36.63 -7.30
CA GLN A 554 -2.01 37.03 -7.39
C GLN A 554 -2.95 35.82 -7.36
N VAL A 555 -2.67 34.80 -8.18
CA VAL A 555 -3.54 33.63 -8.27
C VAL A 555 -3.46 32.72 -7.05
N SER A 556 -2.38 32.83 -6.27
CA SER A 556 -2.19 32.08 -5.02
C SER A 556 -2.77 32.80 -3.80
N ASP A 557 -3.37 33.98 -3.96
CA ASP A 557 -4.08 34.68 -2.88
C ASP A 557 -5.34 33.91 -2.46
N ASP A 558 -5.62 33.86 -1.17
CA ASP A 558 -6.75 33.08 -0.64
C ASP A 558 -8.09 33.63 -1.11
N GLY A 559 -8.25 34.96 -1.19
CA GLY A 559 -9.45 35.59 -1.71
C GLY A 559 -9.63 35.39 -3.21
N PHE A 560 -8.54 35.22 -3.97
CA PHE A 560 -8.61 34.84 -5.38
C PHE A 560 -9.06 33.38 -5.53
N ILE A 561 -8.48 32.46 -4.77
CA ILE A 561 -8.85 31.03 -4.79
C ILE A 561 -10.30 30.83 -4.34
N GLU A 562 -10.76 31.54 -3.30
CA GLU A 562 -12.16 31.49 -2.86
C GLU A 562 -13.12 31.82 -4.00
N LYS A 563 -12.85 32.88 -4.78
CA LYS A 563 -13.66 33.24 -5.96
C LYS A 563 -13.65 32.17 -7.04
N LEU A 564 -12.52 31.52 -7.28
CA LEU A 564 -12.44 30.40 -8.24
C LEU A 564 -13.26 29.19 -7.78
N LEU A 565 -13.38 28.99 -6.48
CA LEU A 565 -14.11 27.87 -5.87
C LEU A 565 -15.60 28.16 -5.62
N GLU A 566 -16.04 29.42 -5.70
CA GLU A 566 -17.45 29.81 -5.55
C GLU A 566 -18.43 29.00 -6.43
N PRO A 567 -18.19 28.82 -7.74
CA PRO A 567 -19.11 28.08 -8.62
C PRO A 567 -19.24 26.59 -8.26
N TRP A 568 -18.22 26.03 -7.60
CA TRP A 568 -18.24 24.63 -7.16
C TRP A 568 -19.08 24.44 -5.89
N GLY A 569 -19.45 25.53 -5.21
CA GLY A 569 -20.28 25.47 -4.02
C GLY A 569 -19.65 24.63 -2.91
N VAL A 570 -18.34 24.76 -2.70
CA VAL A 570 -17.56 23.96 -1.72
C VAL A 570 -17.19 24.72 -0.44
N LYS A 571 -17.69 25.94 -0.25
CA LYS A 571 -17.41 26.74 0.96
C LYS A 571 -17.83 25.98 2.22
N GLY A 572 -16.88 25.73 3.12
CA GLY A 572 -17.07 24.95 4.34
C GLY A 572 -17.12 23.42 4.15
N ALA A 573 -16.98 22.93 2.92
CA ALA A 573 -16.93 21.49 2.59
C ALA A 573 -15.51 20.95 2.46
N ILE A 574 -14.50 21.83 2.42
CA ILE A 574 -13.11 21.49 2.17
C ILE A 574 -12.15 22.32 3.04
N SER A 575 -10.92 21.83 3.19
CA SER A 575 -9.78 22.60 3.70
C SER A 575 -8.63 22.53 2.70
N ILE A 576 -8.17 23.68 2.23
CA ILE A 576 -7.07 23.76 1.27
C ILE A 576 -5.79 23.29 1.97
N GLU A 577 -5.17 22.24 1.41
CA GLU A 577 -3.90 21.67 1.87
C GLU A 577 -2.73 22.25 1.08
N ARG A 578 -2.97 22.59 -0.20
CA ARG A 578 -1.93 23.09 -1.10
C ARG A 578 -2.48 24.04 -2.13
N LYS A 579 -1.65 25.05 -2.43
CA LYS A 579 -1.76 25.93 -3.59
C LYS A 579 -0.38 26.06 -4.24
N ALA A 580 -0.29 25.80 -5.53
CA ALA A 580 0.99 25.83 -6.23
C ALA A 580 0.81 26.15 -7.70
N VAL A 581 1.67 27.00 -8.24
CA VAL A 581 1.71 27.30 -9.67
C VAL A 581 2.75 26.41 -10.35
N TYR A 582 2.31 25.66 -11.36
CA TYR A 582 3.16 24.80 -12.17
C TYR A 582 3.17 25.26 -13.63
N ARG A 583 4.31 25.10 -14.29
CA ARG A 583 4.40 25.18 -15.76
C ARG A 583 4.52 23.77 -16.32
N PHE A 584 3.55 23.37 -17.12
CA PHE A 584 3.51 22.05 -17.72
C PHE A 584 4.35 22.03 -19.00
N ASN A 585 5.41 21.22 -19.02
CA ASN A 585 6.32 21.08 -20.15
C ASN A 585 6.13 19.71 -20.81
N ALA A 586 6.35 19.61 -22.12
CA ALA A 586 6.47 18.35 -22.85
C ALA A 586 7.90 18.20 -23.41
N ARG A 587 8.71 17.31 -22.83
CA ARG A 587 10.13 17.15 -23.21
C ARG A 587 10.56 15.69 -23.19
N VAL A 588 11.47 15.29 -24.08
CA VAL A 588 12.04 13.93 -24.10
C VAL A 588 13.54 14.00 -24.31
N ALA A 589 14.31 13.29 -23.48
CA ALA A 589 15.77 13.29 -23.54
C ALA A 589 16.22 12.62 -24.84
N LYS A 590 17.21 13.21 -25.53
CA LYS A 590 17.71 12.66 -26.81
C LYS A 590 18.43 11.32 -26.64
N ALA A 591 19.01 11.07 -25.47
CA ALA A 591 19.64 9.81 -25.10
C ALA A 591 19.24 9.41 -23.69
N TRP A 592 18.81 8.16 -23.51
CA TRP A 592 18.39 7.63 -22.20
C TRP A 592 19.48 6.76 -21.58
N ARG A 593 20.52 6.43 -22.36
CA ARG A 593 21.73 5.73 -21.92
C ARG A 593 22.96 6.41 -22.51
N LYS A 594 24.02 6.50 -21.71
CA LYS A 594 25.38 6.85 -22.15
C LYS A 594 26.37 5.95 -21.44
N GLY A 595 26.70 4.82 -22.07
CA GLY A 595 27.57 3.79 -21.47
C GLY A 595 26.93 3.15 -20.24
N ARG A 596 27.42 3.49 -19.04
CA ARG A 596 26.98 2.94 -17.74
C ARG A 596 25.96 3.85 -17.01
N PHE A 597 25.59 4.96 -17.64
CA PHE A 597 24.63 5.92 -17.11
C PHE A 597 23.30 5.78 -17.82
N LEU A 598 22.19 5.70 -17.09
CA LEU A 598 20.83 5.65 -17.64
C LEU A 598 19.92 6.69 -16.98
N LEU A 599 18.83 7.07 -17.65
CA LEU A 599 17.82 8.00 -17.16
C LEU A 599 16.43 7.33 -17.14
N ALA A 600 15.61 7.59 -16.12
CA ALA A 600 14.25 7.07 -16.00
C ALA A 600 13.28 8.11 -15.41
N GLY A 601 12.00 8.04 -15.82
CA GLY A 601 10.97 8.99 -15.38
C GLY A 601 11.26 10.42 -15.81
N ASP A 602 10.95 11.39 -14.94
CA ASP A 602 11.09 12.83 -15.21
C ASP A 602 12.51 13.29 -15.62
N ALA A 603 13.53 12.48 -15.32
CA ALA A 603 14.90 12.71 -15.79
C ALA A 603 15.03 12.50 -17.30
N ALA A 604 14.27 11.56 -17.86
CA ALA A 604 14.25 11.17 -19.27
C ALA A 604 13.11 11.79 -20.07
N HIS A 605 11.95 12.08 -19.47
CA HIS A 605 10.82 12.69 -20.17
C HIS A 605 9.89 13.46 -19.24
N GLN A 606 9.31 14.54 -19.72
CA GLN A 606 8.35 15.40 -19.01
C GLN A 606 7.04 15.39 -19.77
N THR A 607 5.93 15.13 -19.07
CA THR A 607 4.62 14.93 -19.68
C THR A 607 3.62 15.94 -19.10
N PRO A 608 2.81 16.62 -19.93
CA PRO A 608 1.69 17.42 -19.45
C PRO A 608 0.70 16.56 -18.62
N PRO A 609 0.10 17.09 -17.55
CA PRO A 609 -0.65 16.27 -16.58
C PRO A 609 -2.04 15.83 -17.05
N PHE A 610 -2.55 16.34 -18.19
CA PHE A 610 -3.92 16.13 -18.65
C PHE A 610 -4.35 14.66 -18.79
N ALA A 611 -3.41 13.75 -19.07
CA ALA A 611 -3.67 12.31 -19.18
C ALA A 611 -3.29 11.52 -17.91
N GLY A 612 -2.69 12.17 -16.89
CA GLY A 612 -2.26 11.50 -15.66
C GLY A 612 -1.19 10.42 -15.86
N GLN A 613 -0.29 10.59 -16.85
CA GLN A 613 0.64 9.54 -17.30
C GLN A 613 2.10 9.70 -16.84
N GLY A 614 2.50 10.84 -16.28
CA GLY A 614 3.92 11.09 -15.94
C GLY A 614 4.53 10.03 -15.00
N MET A 615 3.89 9.81 -13.84
CA MET A 615 4.35 8.80 -12.89
C MET A 615 4.19 7.37 -13.43
N CYS A 616 3.09 7.06 -14.11
CA CYS A 616 2.88 5.75 -14.73
C CYS A 616 3.98 5.43 -15.76
N ALA A 617 4.35 6.39 -16.60
CA ALA A 617 5.43 6.23 -17.57
C ALA A 617 6.78 5.97 -16.88
N GLY A 618 7.07 6.67 -15.78
CA GLY A 618 8.27 6.41 -14.97
C GLY A 618 8.28 5.01 -14.36
N LEU A 619 7.14 4.49 -13.90
CA LEU A 619 7.05 3.11 -13.40
C LEU A 619 7.29 2.09 -14.52
N ARG A 620 6.72 2.31 -15.71
CA ARG A 620 6.97 1.47 -16.90
C ARG A 620 8.42 1.46 -17.35
N ASP A 621 9.10 2.60 -17.23
CA ASP A 621 10.52 2.68 -17.54
C ASP A 621 11.34 1.74 -16.67
N VAL A 622 11.05 1.71 -15.36
CA VAL A 622 11.84 0.92 -14.41
C VAL A 622 11.45 -0.54 -14.40
N ASP A 623 10.21 -0.89 -14.76
CA ASP A 623 9.85 -2.29 -14.99
C ASP A 623 10.61 -2.84 -16.20
N ASN A 624 10.65 -2.09 -17.31
CA ASN A 624 11.43 -2.44 -18.51
C ASN A 624 12.95 -2.51 -18.23
N LEU A 625 13.48 -1.57 -17.45
CA LEU A 625 14.91 -1.47 -17.19
C LEU A 625 15.39 -2.50 -16.15
N SER A 626 14.61 -2.78 -15.10
CA SER A 626 15.06 -3.57 -13.95
C SER A 626 15.56 -4.96 -14.34
N TRP A 627 14.79 -5.70 -15.13
CA TRP A 627 15.13 -7.07 -15.53
C TRP A 627 16.30 -7.12 -16.52
N LYS A 628 16.40 -6.14 -17.43
CA LYS A 628 17.54 -6.01 -18.36
C LYS A 628 18.82 -5.73 -17.61
N LEU A 629 18.77 -4.78 -16.66
CA LEU A 629 19.93 -4.39 -15.86
C LEU A 629 20.39 -5.53 -14.95
N ALA A 630 19.46 -6.22 -14.29
CA ALA A 630 19.77 -7.41 -13.50
C ALA A 630 20.41 -8.52 -14.37
N SER A 631 19.88 -8.77 -15.56
CA SER A 631 20.43 -9.78 -16.48
C SER A 631 21.87 -9.45 -16.91
N VAL A 632 22.17 -8.19 -17.18
CA VAL A 632 23.54 -7.74 -17.51
C VAL A 632 24.47 -7.87 -16.30
N ILE A 633 24.01 -7.51 -15.10
CA ILE A 633 24.82 -7.55 -13.88
C ILE A 633 25.20 -8.98 -13.50
N HIS A 634 24.27 -9.94 -13.67
CA HIS A 634 24.53 -11.36 -13.47
C HIS A 634 25.36 -12.01 -14.60
N GLY A 635 25.59 -11.29 -15.70
CA GLY A 635 26.34 -11.80 -16.85
C GLY A 635 25.53 -12.77 -17.73
N ASN A 636 24.20 -12.75 -17.63
CA ASN A 636 23.31 -13.58 -18.43
C ASN A 636 23.22 -13.08 -19.88
N VAL A 637 23.36 -11.77 -20.07
CA VAL A 637 23.27 -11.07 -21.37
C VAL A 637 24.32 -9.97 -21.47
N ASP A 638 24.68 -9.59 -22.69
CA ASP A 638 25.58 -8.47 -22.92
C ASP A 638 24.90 -7.12 -22.69
N ALA A 639 25.70 -6.09 -22.40
CA ALA A 639 25.20 -4.77 -22.05
C ALA A 639 24.41 -4.07 -23.19
N ASP A 640 24.52 -4.54 -24.43
CA ASP A 640 23.82 -3.98 -25.60
C ASP A 640 22.30 -4.16 -25.49
N ILE A 641 21.81 -5.13 -24.71
CA ILE A 641 20.37 -5.25 -24.41
C ILE A 641 19.81 -3.97 -23.78
N LEU A 642 20.63 -3.19 -23.06
CA LEU A 642 20.19 -1.94 -22.43
C LEU A 642 19.93 -0.84 -23.45
N ASP A 643 20.40 -0.95 -24.70
CA ASP A 643 20.08 0.02 -25.75
C ASP A 643 18.62 -0.11 -26.20
N THR A 644 18.06 -1.32 -26.10
CA THR A 644 16.63 -1.56 -26.39
C THR A 644 15.70 -0.81 -25.46
N TYR A 645 16.15 -0.38 -24.27
CA TYR A 645 15.34 0.41 -23.33
C TYR A 645 14.82 1.70 -23.98
N GLN A 646 15.69 2.48 -24.63
CA GLN A 646 15.25 3.70 -25.32
C GLN A 646 14.44 3.38 -26.57
N GLU A 647 14.86 2.37 -27.35
CA GLU A 647 14.18 1.96 -28.58
C GLU A 647 12.72 1.53 -28.32
N GLU A 648 12.45 0.91 -27.17
CA GLU A 648 11.12 0.48 -26.76
C GLU A 648 10.33 1.60 -26.09
N ARG A 649 10.94 2.29 -25.11
CA ARG A 649 10.23 3.20 -24.21
C ARG A 649 10.03 4.61 -24.79
N SER A 650 10.95 5.11 -25.61
CA SER A 650 10.82 6.46 -26.18
C SER A 650 9.60 6.58 -27.11
N PRO A 651 9.36 5.67 -28.08
CA PRO A 651 8.13 5.70 -28.88
C PRO A 651 6.87 5.54 -28.02
N HIS A 652 6.91 4.63 -27.05
CA HIS A 652 5.79 4.39 -26.15
C HIS A 652 5.42 5.63 -25.33
N VAL A 653 6.40 6.30 -24.72
CA VAL A 653 6.13 7.50 -23.90
C VAL A 653 5.68 8.67 -24.77
N ARG A 654 6.22 8.82 -25.99
CA ARG A 654 5.79 9.84 -26.95
C ARG A 654 4.32 9.69 -27.32
N THR A 655 3.81 8.47 -27.47
CA THR A 655 2.36 8.24 -27.68
C THR A 655 1.53 8.81 -26.52
N SER A 656 1.97 8.58 -25.27
CA SER A 656 1.30 9.11 -24.08
C SER A 656 1.40 10.63 -23.98
N ILE A 657 2.56 11.20 -24.29
CA ILE A 657 2.78 12.66 -24.31
C ILE A 657 1.93 13.33 -25.38
N ASN A 658 1.87 12.76 -26.59
CA ASN A 658 1.06 13.28 -27.69
C ASN A 658 -0.43 13.29 -27.34
N LEU A 659 -0.92 12.25 -26.65
CA LEU A 659 -2.28 12.21 -26.12
C LEU A 659 -2.51 13.32 -25.09
N ALA A 660 -1.61 13.48 -24.13
CA ALA A 660 -1.71 14.53 -23.11
C ALA A 660 -1.68 15.94 -23.72
N MET A 661 -0.86 16.15 -24.77
CA MET A 661 -0.82 17.39 -25.53
C MET A 661 -2.11 17.63 -26.31
N MET A 662 -2.68 16.61 -26.96
CA MET A 662 -3.96 16.71 -27.66
C MET A 662 -5.09 17.10 -26.68
N MET A 663 -5.15 16.47 -25.51
CA MET A 663 -6.10 16.81 -24.46
C MET A 663 -5.89 18.26 -24.00
N GLY A 664 -4.64 18.64 -23.70
CA GLY A 664 -4.30 20.01 -23.29
C GLY A 664 -4.66 21.07 -24.34
N GLN A 665 -4.32 20.84 -25.62
CA GLN A 665 -4.67 21.73 -26.73
C GLN A 665 -6.18 21.85 -26.92
N THR A 666 -6.94 20.79 -26.64
CA THR A 666 -8.40 20.83 -26.66
C THR A 666 -8.93 21.70 -25.53
N VAL A 667 -8.34 21.62 -24.33
CA VAL A 667 -8.81 22.31 -23.12
C VAL A 667 -8.44 23.78 -23.12
N CYS A 668 -7.22 24.10 -23.52
CA CYS A 668 -6.62 25.44 -23.42
C CYS A 668 -7.09 26.42 -24.51
N ILE A 669 -8.14 26.13 -25.28
CA ILE A 669 -8.71 27.08 -26.25
C ILE A 669 -9.46 28.19 -25.51
N THR A 670 -8.84 29.36 -25.40
CA THR A 670 -9.40 30.53 -24.70
C THR A 670 -10.05 31.57 -25.61
N ASP A 671 -9.84 31.50 -26.93
CA ASP A 671 -10.57 32.36 -27.87
C ASP A 671 -12.04 31.93 -27.99
N PRO A 672 -13.03 32.80 -27.69
CA PRO A 672 -14.43 32.40 -27.67
C PRO A 672 -14.97 31.88 -29.01
N ALA A 673 -14.51 32.42 -30.14
CA ALA A 673 -14.97 31.99 -31.46
C ALA A 673 -14.40 30.61 -31.84
N ALA A 674 -13.11 30.39 -31.56
CA ALA A 674 -12.47 29.09 -31.74
C ALA A 674 -13.08 28.03 -30.80
N ALA A 675 -13.37 28.38 -29.55
CA ALA A 675 -14.04 27.52 -28.58
C ALA A 675 -15.43 27.09 -29.08
N ALA A 676 -16.25 28.03 -29.56
CA ALA A 676 -17.57 27.73 -30.11
C ALA A 676 -17.50 26.81 -31.35
N LEU A 677 -16.48 27.00 -32.20
CA LEU A 677 -16.25 26.11 -33.35
C LEU A 677 -15.87 24.69 -32.89
N ARG A 678 -14.94 24.58 -31.94
CA ARG A 678 -14.52 23.30 -31.32
C ARG A 678 -15.71 22.58 -30.70
N ASP A 679 -16.55 23.28 -29.94
CA ASP A 679 -17.74 22.72 -29.31
C ASP A 679 -18.70 22.16 -30.36
N LYS A 680 -19.03 22.95 -31.39
CA LYS A 680 -19.91 22.53 -32.49
C LYS A 680 -19.37 21.29 -33.21
N GLN A 681 -18.07 21.24 -33.49
CA GLN A 681 -17.44 20.13 -34.19
C GLN A 681 -17.44 18.86 -33.36
N MET A 682 -17.05 18.92 -32.08
CA MET A 682 -16.98 17.76 -31.20
C MET A 682 -18.37 17.20 -30.89
N ILE A 683 -19.35 18.06 -30.61
CA ILE A 683 -20.74 17.63 -30.39
C ILE A 683 -21.30 16.94 -31.65
N ALA A 684 -21.05 17.50 -32.84
CA ALA A 684 -21.47 16.89 -34.09
C ALA A 684 -20.78 15.53 -34.34
N ALA A 685 -19.48 15.42 -34.06
CA ALA A 685 -18.73 14.17 -34.18
C ALA A 685 -19.28 13.09 -33.23
N ARG A 686 -19.63 13.46 -31.99
CA ARG A 686 -20.27 12.55 -31.03
C ARG A 686 -21.64 12.08 -31.51
N ALA A 687 -22.49 13.00 -31.97
CA ALA A 687 -23.79 12.66 -32.52
C ALA A 687 -23.70 11.75 -33.76
N ALA A 688 -22.60 11.85 -34.52
CA ALA A 688 -22.31 11.01 -35.68
C ALA A 688 -21.60 9.68 -35.35
N GLY A 689 -21.23 9.44 -34.08
CA GLY A 689 -20.45 8.25 -33.67
C GLY A 689 -19.00 8.23 -34.18
N THR A 690 -18.44 9.39 -34.52
CA THR A 690 -17.07 9.54 -35.04
C THR A 690 -16.13 10.26 -34.06
N SER A 691 -16.59 10.52 -32.83
CA SER A 691 -15.74 11.08 -31.79
C SER A 691 -14.72 10.07 -31.28
N GLN A 692 -13.74 10.58 -30.54
CA GLN A 692 -12.74 9.76 -29.84
C GLN A 692 -13.23 9.33 -28.45
N ASP A 693 -14.54 9.22 -28.24
CA ASP A 693 -15.10 8.69 -26.98
C ASP A 693 -14.63 7.24 -26.77
N GLY A 694 -14.48 6.82 -25.52
CA GLY A 694 -14.16 5.44 -25.16
C GLY A 694 -12.76 5.24 -24.58
N THR A 695 -12.18 4.07 -24.79
CA THR A 695 -10.88 3.70 -24.19
C THR A 695 -9.71 4.09 -25.09
N VAL A 696 -8.69 4.71 -24.51
CA VAL A 696 -7.41 4.97 -25.18
C VAL A 696 -6.68 3.63 -25.36
N PRO A 697 -6.28 3.24 -26.59
CA PRO A 697 -5.51 2.03 -26.81
C PRO A 697 -4.17 2.08 -26.06
N ALA A 698 -3.79 0.96 -25.45
CA ALA A 698 -2.48 0.86 -24.81
C ALA A 698 -1.36 0.98 -25.88
N PRO A 699 -0.33 1.80 -25.64
CA PRO A 699 0.83 1.87 -26.52
C PRO A 699 1.56 0.52 -26.57
N LEU A 700 1.87 0.07 -27.79
CA LEU A 700 2.60 -1.17 -28.07
C LEU A 700 4.09 -0.88 -28.26
N PHE A 701 4.95 -1.89 -28.07
CA PHE A 701 6.31 -1.85 -28.58
C PHE A 701 6.33 -2.22 -30.07
N SER A 702 6.88 -1.35 -30.91
CA SER A 702 7.03 -1.61 -32.34
C SER A 702 8.44 -2.08 -32.73
N THR A 703 9.41 -1.91 -31.84
CA THR A 703 10.84 -2.21 -32.03
C THR A 703 11.49 -2.65 -30.72
N GLY A 704 12.75 -3.06 -30.76
CA GLY A 704 13.51 -3.52 -29.59
C GLY A 704 13.44 -5.03 -29.43
N LEU A 705 13.32 -5.51 -28.19
CA LEU A 705 13.31 -6.93 -27.85
C LEU A 705 11.92 -7.55 -28.05
N ILE A 706 11.51 -7.69 -29.31
CA ILE A 706 10.31 -8.40 -29.75
C ILE A 706 10.61 -9.21 -31.01
N LEU A 707 9.85 -10.26 -31.28
CA LEU A 707 9.92 -10.99 -32.55
C LEU A 707 9.07 -10.25 -33.58
N SER A 708 9.68 -9.32 -34.30
CA SER A 708 8.99 -8.47 -35.28
C SER A 708 8.19 -9.30 -36.30
N GLY A 709 6.91 -8.95 -36.44
CA GLY A 709 5.97 -9.64 -37.32
C GLY A 709 5.29 -10.88 -36.72
N ALA A 710 5.70 -11.35 -35.54
CA ALA A 710 4.98 -12.43 -34.85
C ALA A 710 3.64 -11.92 -34.27
N PRO A 711 2.58 -12.75 -34.26
CA PRO A 711 1.32 -12.42 -33.63
C PRO A 711 1.48 -11.92 -32.18
N GLY A 712 0.77 -10.85 -31.83
CA GLY A 712 0.74 -10.27 -30.49
C GLY A 712 2.04 -9.57 -30.05
N ALA A 713 3.14 -9.64 -30.82
CA ALA A 713 4.43 -9.07 -30.45
C ALA A 713 4.33 -7.57 -30.13
N GLY A 714 4.93 -7.18 -29.00
CA GLY A 714 4.89 -5.81 -28.48
C GLY A 714 3.60 -5.41 -27.77
N GLY A 715 2.59 -6.28 -27.74
CA GLY A 715 1.39 -6.10 -26.93
C GLY A 715 1.61 -6.40 -25.45
N TYR A 716 0.74 -5.84 -24.61
CA TYR A 716 0.74 -6.11 -23.18
C TYR A 716 -0.05 -7.38 -22.88
N PHE A 717 0.60 -8.37 -22.27
CA PHE A 717 -0.01 -9.67 -22.01
C PHE A 717 -1.05 -9.57 -20.88
N PRO A 718 -2.27 -10.12 -21.01
CA PRO A 718 -3.29 -9.99 -19.99
C PRO A 718 -2.91 -10.74 -18.69
N GLN A 719 -3.34 -10.19 -17.56
CA GLN A 719 -3.32 -10.84 -16.24
C GLN A 719 -4.76 -11.28 -15.89
N PRO A 720 -5.14 -12.53 -16.20
CA PRO A 720 -6.35 -13.12 -15.65
C PRO A 720 -6.20 -13.36 -14.14
N TYR A 721 -7.33 -13.51 -13.46
CA TYR A 721 -7.43 -13.81 -12.03
C TYR A 721 -8.29 -15.05 -11.82
N ASN A 722 -8.12 -15.70 -10.68
CA ASN A 722 -8.93 -16.84 -10.29
C ASN A 722 -10.33 -16.35 -9.93
N VAL A 723 -11.36 -16.81 -10.64
CA VAL A 723 -12.75 -16.36 -10.41
C VAL A 723 -13.30 -16.77 -9.05
N GLU A 724 -12.77 -17.84 -8.45
CA GLU A 724 -13.13 -18.30 -7.11
C GLU A 724 -12.36 -17.53 -6.02
N ASN A 725 -11.17 -17.03 -6.36
CA ASN A 725 -10.32 -16.23 -5.48
C ASN A 725 -9.73 -15.02 -6.23
N PRO A 726 -10.46 -13.89 -6.38
CA PRO A 726 -10.03 -12.77 -7.22
C PRO A 726 -8.73 -12.07 -6.79
N SER A 727 -8.27 -12.28 -5.55
CA SER A 727 -6.95 -11.82 -5.12
C SER A 727 -5.80 -12.59 -5.78
N GLU A 728 -6.03 -13.84 -6.20
CA GLU A 728 -5.02 -14.70 -6.81
C GLU A 728 -4.94 -14.44 -8.33
N LYS A 729 -3.88 -13.76 -8.75
CA LYS A 729 -3.67 -13.34 -10.14
C LYS A 729 -2.58 -14.19 -10.80
N LEU A 730 -2.63 -14.28 -12.13
CA LEU A 730 -1.69 -15.11 -12.90
C LEU A 730 -0.21 -14.80 -12.61
N ASP A 731 0.13 -13.53 -12.39
CA ASP A 731 1.51 -13.11 -12.12
C ASP A 731 2.04 -13.67 -10.81
N ASP A 732 1.17 -13.84 -9.81
CA ASP A 732 1.54 -14.39 -8.50
C ASP A 732 1.81 -15.91 -8.60
N VAL A 733 1.17 -16.58 -9.58
CA VAL A 733 1.36 -18.02 -9.86
C VAL A 733 2.60 -18.28 -10.74
N LEU A 734 2.80 -17.48 -11.78
CA LEU A 734 3.91 -17.65 -12.71
C LEU A 734 5.22 -16.99 -12.23
N GLY A 735 5.12 -16.03 -11.30
CA GLY A 735 6.24 -15.29 -10.73
C GLY A 735 6.93 -14.36 -11.73
N ARG A 736 7.93 -13.61 -11.26
CA ARG A 736 8.72 -12.73 -12.13
C ARG A 736 9.67 -13.55 -13.00
N GLY A 737 9.63 -13.33 -14.31
CA GLY A 737 10.52 -13.96 -15.26
C GLY A 737 9.89 -14.02 -16.64
N PRO A 738 10.64 -14.49 -17.65
CA PRO A 738 10.08 -14.72 -18.96
C PRO A 738 9.25 -16.01 -18.95
N TRP A 739 8.08 -15.98 -19.57
CA TRP A 739 7.14 -17.09 -19.58
C TRP A 739 6.98 -17.66 -21.00
N LEU A 740 6.77 -18.96 -21.09
CA LEU A 740 6.27 -19.63 -22.28
C LEU A 740 4.94 -20.30 -21.92
N VAL A 741 3.84 -19.68 -22.34
CA VAL A 741 2.48 -20.23 -22.13
C VAL A 741 2.07 -20.98 -23.38
N SER A 742 1.65 -22.25 -23.26
CA SER A 742 1.32 -23.09 -24.42
C SER A 742 0.09 -23.97 -24.19
N ARG A 743 -0.63 -24.28 -25.28
CA ARG A 743 -1.70 -25.28 -25.32
C ARG A 743 -1.18 -26.69 -25.07
N GLU A 744 -0.01 -26.99 -25.61
CA GLU A 744 0.54 -28.33 -25.68
C GLU A 744 1.73 -28.49 -24.75
N LYS A 745 1.98 -29.73 -24.32
CA LYS A 745 3.19 -30.04 -23.58
C LYS A 745 4.41 -29.80 -24.45
N ILE A 746 5.34 -29.01 -23.94
CA ILE A 746 6.60 -28.72 -24.62
C ILE A 746 7.50 -29.96 -24.53
N ASP A 747 8.15 -30.31 -25.63
CA ASP A 747 9.14 -31.38 -25.68
C ASP A 747 10.24 -31.12 -24.65
N ALA A 748 10.48 -32.09 -23.76
CA ALA A 748 11.53 -32.01 -22.74
C ALA A 748 12.94 -31.85 -23.32
N SER A 749 13.14 -32.13 -24.63
CA SER A 749 14.39 -31.88 -25.34
C SER A 749 14.64 -30.40 -25.67
N LEU A 750 13.60 -29.55 -25.62
CA LEU A 750 13.73 -28.11 -25.83
C LEU A 750 14.35 -27.48 -24.58
N ASP A 751 15.61 -27.06 -24.70
CA ASP A 751 16.25 -26.25 -23.67
C ASP A 751 15.53 -24.89 -23.60
N THR A 752 14.89 -24.62 -22.48
CA THR A 752 14.14 -23.39 -22.22
C THR A 752 14.96 -22.35 -21.47
N ASN A 753 16.19 -22.68 -21.04
CA ASN A 753 17.17 -21.77 -20.44
C ASN A 753 16.57 -20.74 -19.46
N GLY A 754 15.81 -21.21 -18.47
CA GLY A 754 15.24 -20.37 -17.41
C GLY A 754 13.88 -19.74 -17.71
N LEU A 755 13.27 -19.99 -18.88
CA LEU A 755 11.86 -19.64 -19.11
C LEU A 755 10.94 -20.47 -18.19
N ARG A 756 9.94 -19.82 -17.58
CA ARG A 756 8.84 -20.52 -16.90
C ARG A 756 7.89 -21.06 -17.97
N VAL A 757 7.91 -22.37 -18.17
CA VAL A 757 6.93 -23.05 -19.04
C VAL A 757 5.63 -23.26 -18.27
N ALA A 758 4.51 -22.86 -18.85
CA ALA A 758 3.18 -23.07 -18.29
C ALA A 758 2.26 -23.62 -19.38
N VAL A 759 1.73 -24.82 -19.16
CA VAL A 759 0.84 -25.48 -20.13
C VAL A 759 -0.60 -25.30 -19.65
N LEU A 760 -1.54 -25.00 -20.56
CA LEU A 760 -2.94 -24.75 -20.17
C LEU A 760 -3.61 -25.96 -19.50
N SER A 761 -3.10 -27.17 -19.71
CA SER A 761 -3.57 -28.38 -19.04
C SER A 761 -3.02 -28.56 -17.62
N ASP A 762 -2.09 -27.71 -17.18
CA ASP A 762 -1.49 -27.83 -15.85
C ASP A 762 -2.50 -27.42 -14.77
N PRO A 763 -2.59 -28.15 -13.64
CA PRO A 763 -3.56 -27.87 -12.58
C PRO A 763 -3.50 -26.43 -12.07
N ASP A 764 -2.30 -25.88 -11.90
CA ASP A 764 -2.08 -24.51 -11.40
C ASP A 764 -2.56 -23.44 -12.39
N LEU A 765 -2.73 -23.78 -13.67
CA LEU A 765 -3.27 -22.87 -14.70
C LEU A 765 -4.77 -23.04 -14.96
N ALA A 766 -5.40 -24.06 -14.39
CA ALA A 766 -6.83 -24.34 -14.62
C ALA A 766 -7.74 -23.12 -14.38
N PRO A 767 -7.56 -22.27 -13.35
CA PRO A 767 -8.40 -21.09 -13.13
C PRO A 767 -8.29 -20.03 -14.25
N TYR A 768 -7.18 -20.00 -14.98
CA TYR A 768 -6.86 -18.98 -15.98
C TYR A 768 -7.00 -19.50 -17.42
N ALA A 769 -7.07 -20.82 -17.60
CA ALA A 769 -6.95 -21.49 -18.89
C ALA A 769 -7.94 -20.97 -19.94
N ALA A 770 -9.18 -20.65 -19.57
CA ALA A 770 -10.18 -20.15 -20.52
C ALA A 770 -9.81 -18.79 -21.14
N VAL A 771 -9.27 -17.87 -20.33
CA VAL A 771 -8.85 -16.54 -20.80
C VAL A 771 -7.60 -16.67 -21.67
N LEU A 772 -6.65 -17.50 -21.25
CA LEU A 772 -5.42 -17.76 -22.00
C LEU A 772 -5.69 -18.46 -23.34
N GLU A 773 -6.62 -19.41 -23.36
CA GLU A 773 -7.06 -20.12 -24.56
C GLU A 773 -7.76 -19.19 -25.55
N THR A 774 -8.58 -18.26 -25.04
CA THR A 774 -9.21 -17.22 -25.85
C THR A 774 -8.15 -16.32 -26.47
N TRP A 775 -7.20 -15.83 -25.67
CA TRP A 775 -6.11 -14.97 -26.14
C TRP A 775 -5.27 -15.66 -27.22
N LEU A 776 -4.90 -16.94 -27.03
CA LEU A 776 -4.15 -17.72 -28.02
C LEU A 776 -4.95 -17.94 -29.32
N SER A 777 -6.26 -18.14 -29.21
CA SER A 777 -7.15 -18.28 -30.37
C SER A 777 -7.26 -16.99 -31.18
N GLU A 778 -7.39 -15.84 -30.51
CA GLU A 778 -7.45 -14.52 -31.15
C GLU A 778 -6.17 -14.18 -31.92
N HIS A 779 -5.05 -14.79 -31.54
CA HIS A 779 -3.73 -14.62 -32.18
C HIS A 779 -3.34 -15.79 -33.09
N ASP A 780 -4.25 -16.73 -33.37
CA ASP A 780 -4.02 -17.94 -34.20
C ASP A 780 -2.70 -18.67 -33.84
N SER A 781 -2.47 -18.87 -32.54
CA SER A 781 -1.18 -19.31 -32.00
C SER A 781 -1.32 -20.47 -31.01
N ASN A 782 -0.32 -21.35 -30.96
CA ASN A 782 -0.28 -22.48 -30.02
C ASN A 782 0.51 -22.19 -28.74
N ALA A 783 1.37 -21.17 -28.78
CA ALA A 783 2.15 -20.69 -27.66
C ALA A 783 2.40 -19.20 -27.74
N VAL A 784 2.72 -18.59 -26.60
CA VAL A 784 3.15 -17.21 -26.47
C VAL A 784 4.35 -17.12 -25.54
N LEU A 785 5.36 -16.36 -25.95
CA LEU A 785 6.49 -16.00 -25.11
C LEU A 785 6.29 -14.59 -24.58
N VAL A 786 6.28 -14.46 -23.26
CA VAL A 786 6.06 -13.22 -22.52
C VAL A 786 7.35 -12.83 -21.83
N ARG A 787 7.73 -11.56 -21.93
CA ARG A 787 8.94 -11.00 -21.31
C ARG A 787 8.74 -10.79 -19.79
N PRO A 788 9.83 -10.57 -19.02
CA PRO A 788 9.73 -10.30 -17.58
C PRO A 788 9.01 -9.02 -17.17
N ASP A 789 8.75 -8.12 -18.12
CA ASP A 789 7.94 -6.89 -17.97
C ASP A 789 6.52 -7.06 -18.57
N HIS A 790 6.09 -8.30 -18.79
CA HIS A 790 4.77 -8.71 -19.26
C HIS A 790 4.37 -8.22 -20.66
N TYR A 791 5.33 -7.73 -21.45
CA TYR A 791 5.13 -7.52 -22.88
C TYR A 791 5.36 -8.82 -23.65
N VAL A 792 4.52 -9.06 -24.66
CA VAL A 792 4.62 -10.23 -25.53
C VAL A 792 5.85 -10.07 -26.42
N TYR A 793 6.78 -11.04 -26.34
CA TYR A 793 7.87 -11.15 -27.29
C TYR A 793 7.34 -11.61 -28.65
N GLY A 794 6.47 -12.61 -28.66
CA GLY A 794 5.74 -13.10 -29.83
C GLY A 794 4.89 -14.33 -29.50
N ALA A 795 3.90 -14.62 -30.33
CA ALA A 795 3.11 -15.85 -30.29
C ALA A 795 3.28 -16.67 -31.58
N GLY A 796 3.06 -18.00 -31.51
CA GLY A 796 3.23 -18.92 -32.63
C GLY A 796 3.69 -20.31 -32.19
N ASP A 797 4.66 -20.88 -32.92
CA ASP A 797 5.29 -22.16 -32.58
C ASP A 797 6.24 -22.01 -31.38
N ALA A 798 6.07 -22.86 -30.36
CA ALA A 798 6.80 -22.76 -29.11
C ALA A 798 8.32 -22.90 -29.29
N ARG A 799 8.77 -23.81 -30.16
CA ARG A 799 10.20 -24.04 -30.39
C ARG A 799 10.84 -22.86 -31.10
N ALA A 800 10.19 -22.35 -32.15
CA ALA A 800 10.66 -21.17 -32.87
C ALA A 800 10.78 -19.95 -31.96
N LEU A 801 9.80 -19.73 -31.07
CA LEU A 801 9.83 -18.64 -30.09
C LEU A 801 11.02 -18.75 -29.12
N VAL A 802 11.22 -19.94 -28.53
CA VAL A 802 12.31 -20.18 -27.58
C VAL A 802 13.68 -20.02 -28.26
N GLU A 803 13.87 -20.62 -29.44
CA GLU A 803 15.13 -20.53 -30.19
C GLU A 803 15.43 -19.07 -30.59
N ALA A 804 14.43 -18.31 -31.02
CA ALA A 804 14.59 -16.89 -31.37
C ALA A 804 14.91 -16.03 -30.14
N PHE A 805 14.17 -16.21 -29.03
CA PHE A 805 14.40 -15.45 -27.81
C PHE A 805 15.81 -15.69 -27.26
N GLN A 806 16.24 -16.95 -27.22
CA GLN A 806 17.58 -17.32 -26.75
C GLN A 806 18.70 -16.70 -27.59
N GLN A 807 18.51 -16.49 -28.89
CA GLN A 807 19.55 -15.82 -29.70
C GLN A 807 19.77 -14.38 -29.24
N VAL A 808 18.74 -13.71 -28.72
CA VAL A 808 18.83 -12.31 -28.27
C VAL A 808 19.28 -12.19 -26.81
N ILE A 809 19.01 -13.19 -25.98
CA ILE A 809 19.38 -13.21 -24.55
C ILE A 809 20.62 -14.08 -24.23
N ARG A 810 21.49 -14.35 -25.22
CA ARG A 810 22.75 -15.08 -24.98
C ARG A 810 23.94 -14.13 -24.79
N PRO A 811 24.91 -14.45 -23.91
CA PRO A 811 26.18 -13.73 -23.86
C PRO A 811 27.02 -14.03 -25.13
N ALA A 812 27.66 -13.03 -25.73
CA ALA A 812 28.50 -13.20 -26.93
C ALA A 812 29.63 -14.23 -26.73
N SER A 813 30.12 -14.39 -25.50
CA SER A 813 31.18 -15.36 -25.15
C SER A 813 30.79 -16.83 -25.35
N ALA A 814 29.49 -17.14 -25.46
CA ALA A 814 29.00 -18.49 -25.77
C ALA A 814 29.03 -18.81 -27.27
N SER A 815 29.11 -17.80 -28.16
CA SER A 815 29.12 -18.01 -29.62
C SER A 815 30.48 -18.48 -30.15
N ALA A 816 31.57 -18.30 -29.39
CA ALA A 816 32.93 -18.65 -29.79
C ALA A 816 33.33 -20.12 -29.47
N LYS A 817 32.39 -20.95 -29.03
CA LYS A 817 32.57 -22.40 -28.83
C LYS A 817 31.55 -23.20 -29.63
N ARG A 818 31.57 -23.06 -30.96
CA ARG A 818 31.05 -24.07 -31.88
C ARG A 818 32.00 -24.25 -33.04
#